data_AF-A0A077ZT99-F1
#
_entry.id   AF-A0A077ZT99-F1
#
_cell.length_a   1.000
_cell.length_b   1.000
_cell.length_c   1.000
_cell.angle_alpha   90.00
_cell.angle_beta   90.00
_cell.angle_gamma   90.00
#
_symmetry.space_group_name_H-M   'P 1'
#
loop_
_entity.id
_entity.type
_entity.pdbx_description
1 polymer ?
#
loop_
_entity_poly.entity_id
_entity_poly.type
_entity_poly.pdbx_seq_one_letter_code
_entity_poly.pdbx_strand_id
1 'polypeptide(L)'
;MQNDGQMFNINGEYFIQINQLYKEFNHNIEQLSTSVVNFWKDFERESINVEKLQIEGIAIAKNIQSTFRVFSDLDNIKLFKDYQMYFQFAIVQLHILNDQIAYELYVNKMKSILETNKMFEKNFSSERDSDYSNFIISDANGQKFGQILQMNNSLKHLLGWTEEDYTKYRIESFMPTLIKEKHSAFLERYDKTGQSFIINNKTCMFVKKSNGYVIPIELFIKFHYSIEYQYVYLAILKPFYEMAPFSNGVRYNTDQLLFVITDGDDGRIFEYSESCKSILKFNKQYTNDGIIKIVDELIENFSFKIFTQTRSHRYITAEIYEEIHYLDLTYLSDVTEQDIDKGLQNLNNTLFDKFTKAKTRVFEERYSGGVLDLNIFCFLLLHENDDNTLSRNFNIEQTIMNTAVQNLQKDLSHKNQTQSSHIESAHDSSSITGSSFSQKSSTTSMLDYRNFHSFSAQKTPRSLKIIIQLIFILYLVMIVISSVNLGINITRQKQSEYDVHVIKDANDRMNLVSINLLISRVLLNIANGYEPEISSLMEDRFKNYKEIQREKIQLLREAQSSLQQSSFVNSDELSYELNENSMKLYYLNEQNLRYDKQENINIAFNLYIARVADMNSMTKEQMKGNQDIQTLYPSTDPTYKPNIYEQTLFFTIENGNKGF
;
A
#
# COMPACT_ATOMS: atom_id res chain seq x y z
N MET A 1 30.99 -19.55 33.30
CA MET A 1 31.47 -18.42 32.49
C MET A 1 30.36 -18.12 31.49
N GLN A 2 29.24 -17.55 31.92
CA GLN A 2 29.01 -16.12 32.09
C GLN A 2 29.38 -15.34 30.83
N ASN A 3 28.39 -15.12 29.96
CA ASN A 3 28.25 -13.88 29.23
C ASN A 3 26.77 -13.53 29.20
N ASP A 4 26.49 -12.41 29.85
CA ASP A 4 25.22 -11.86 30.26
C ASP A 4 24.25 -11.66 29.09
N GLY A 5 23.16 -12.42 29.10
CA GLY A 5 21.89 -11.90 28.61
C GLY A 5 21.48 -10.76 29.53
N GLN A 6 21.57 -9.53 29.05
CA GLN A 6 20.88 -8.40 29.68
C GLN A 6 19.37 -8.61 29.54
N MET A 7 18.82 -9.52 30.35
CA MET A 7 17.47 -9.36 30.88
C MET A 7 17.46 -7.98 31.52
N PHE A 8 16.73 -7.03 30.91
CA PHE A 8 16.31 -5.83 31.61
C PHE A 8 15.79 -6.28 32.97
N ASN A 9 16.48 -5.90 34.03
CA ASN A 9 16.06 -6.18 35.39
C ASN A 9 14.85 -5.27 35.63
N ILE A 10 13.68 -5.69 35.12
CA ILE A 10 12.47 -4.88 35.18
C ILE A 10 12.01 -4.90 36.63
N ASN A 11 12.33 -3.82 37.34
CA ASN A 11 12.08 -3.66 38.75
C ASN A 11 10.56 -3.63 38.99
N GLY A 12 9.99 -4.64 39.64
CA GLY A 12 8.54 -4.76 39.84
C GLY A 12 7.92 -3.55 40.55
N GLU A 13 8.68 -2.88 41.40
CA GLU A 13 8.29 -1.63 42.07
C GLU A 13 8.01 -0.49 41.08
N TYR A 14 8.75 -0.43 39.97
CA TYR A 14 8.59 0.58 38.94
C TYR A 14 7.26 0.42 38.18
N PHE A 15 6.84 -0.81 37.89
CA PHE A 15 5.52 -1.08 37.30
C PHE A 15 4.37 -0.75 38.25
N ILE A 16 4.55 -1.03 39.55
CA ILE A 16 3.54 -0.68 40.56
C ILE A 16 3.38 0.84 40.63
N GLN A 17 4.49 1.59 40.62
CA GLN A 17 4.47 3.06 40.63
C GLN A 17 3.80 3.63 39.37
N ILE A 18 4.09 3.09 38.19
CA ILE A 18 3.45 3.48 36.94
C ILE A 18 1.94 3.25 37.01
N ASN A 19 1.50 2.05 37.41
CA ASN A 19 0.09 1.72 37.51
C ASN A 19 -0.64 2.61 38.53
N GLN A 20 0.03 3.01 39.62
CA GLN A 20 -0.51 3.98 40.57
C GLN A 20 -0.72 5.34 39.93
N LEU A 21 0.26 5.85 39.17
CA LEU A 21 0.15 7.12 38.46
C LEU A 21 -0.95 7.09 37.40
N TYR A 22 -1.10 6.00 36.65
CA TYR A 22 -2.22 5.83 35.70
C TYR A 22 -3.58 5.84 36.40
N LYS A 23 -3.69 5.18 37.56
CA LYS A 23 -4.92 5.17 38.35
C LYS A 23 -5.24 6.55 38.89
N GLU A 24 -4.23 7.28 39.38
CA GLU A 24 -4.37 8.65 39.87
C GLU A 24 -4.75 9.61 38.74
N PHE A 25 -4.15 9.47 37.56
CA PHE A 25 -4.47 10.25 36.37
C PHE A 25 -5.93 10.09 35.94
N ASN A 26 -6.39 8.84 35.79
CA ASN A 26 -7.78 8.54 35.45
C ASN A 26 -8.76 9.07 36.51
N HIS A 27 -8.44 8.92 37.80
CA HIS A 27 -9.26 9.43 38.88
C HIS A 27 -9.36 10.97 38.85
N ASN A 28 -8.25 11.67 38.60
CA ASN A 28 -8.23 13.12 38.51
C ASN A 28 -9.03 13.62 37.30
N ILE A 29 -8.98 12.92 36.16
CA ILE A 29 -9.82 13.24 34.99
C ILE A 29 -11.31 13.05 35.30
N GLU A 30 -11.68 11.94 35.93
CA GLU A 30 -13.08 11.65 36.29
C GLU A 30 -13.62 12.71 37.26
N GLN A 31 -12.87 13.05 38.31
CA GLN A 31 -13.23 14.11 39.24
C GLN A 31 -13.34 15.46 38.52
N LEU A 32 -12.36 15.81 37.68
CA LEU A 32 -12.37 17.06 36.93
C LEU A 32 -13.59 17.16 36.03
N SER A 33 -13.91 16.10 35.28
CA SER A 33 -15.09 16.07 34.40
C SER A 33 -16.39 16.25 35.19
N THR A 34 -16.50 15.57 36.34
CA THR A 34 -17.67 15.67 37.23
C THR A 34 -17.81 17.08 37.80
N SER A 35 -16.72 17.67 38.28
CA SER A 35 -16.71 19.04 38.81
C SER A 35 -17.09 20.07 37.75
N VAL A 36 -16.56 19.95 36.53
CA VAL A 36 -16.88 20.86 35.42
C VAL A 36 -18.34 20.75 35.00
N VAL A 37 -18.88 19.53 34.87
CA VAL A 37 -20.30 19.32 34.53
C VAL A 37 -21.21 19.90 35.62
N ASN A 38 -20.90 19.64 36.90
CA ASN A 38 -21.69 20.19 38.01
C ASN A 38 -21.66 21.72 38.05
N PHE A 39 -20.47 22.31 37.83
CA PHE A 39 -20.30 23.76 37.75
C PHE A 39 -21.18 24.37 36.66
N TRP A 40 -21.16 23.82 35.44
CA TRP A 40 -22.00 24.33 34.35
C TRP A 40 -23.50 24.07 34.58
N LYS A 41 -23.86 22.93 35.17
CA LYS A 41 -25.26 22.63 35.53
C LYS A 41 -25.81 23.60 36.56
N ASP A 42 -24.97 24.07 37.47
CA ASP A 42 -25.37 25.05 38.49
C ASP A 42 -25.53 26.46 37.92
N PHE A 43 -24.94 26.75 36.76
CA PHE A 43 -25.20 27.97 35.97
C PHE A 43 -26.56 27.96 35.26
N GLU A 44 -27.11 26.80 34.92
CA GLU A 44 -28.42 26.69 34.25
C GLU A 44 -29.62 26.82 35.21
N ARG A 45 -29.38 26.83 36.53
CA ARG A 45 -30.47 26.92 37.52
C ARG A 45 -31.01 28.35 37.65
N GLU A 46 -32.31 28.48 37.91
CA GLU A 46 -33.01 29.77 38.07
C GLU A 46 -32.49 30.64 39.24
N SER A 47 -31.80 30.03 40.22
CA SER A 47 -31.14 30.76 41.31
C SER A 47 -29.67 30.34 41.43
N ILE A 48 -28.78 31.28 41.12
CA ILE A 48 -27.33 31.07 41.11
C ILE A 48 -26.78 31.29 42.52
N ASN A 49 -26.17 30.26 43.11
CA ASN A 49 -25.42 30.40 44.37
C ASN A 49 -23.95 30.69 44.06
N VAL A 50 -23.58 31.97 44.18
CA VAL A 50 -22.23 32.49 43.83
C VAL A 50 -21.13 31.88 44.71
N GLU A 51 -21.38 31.69 46.01
CA GLU A 51 -20.38 31.10 46.92
C GLU A 51 -20.08 29.65 46.55
N LYS A 52 -21.12 28.88 46.22
CA LYS A 52 -20.96 27.49 45.78
C LYS A 52 -20.17 27.39 44.48
N LEU A 53 -20.49 28.24 43.49
CA LEU A 53 -19.75 28.28 42.22
C LEU A 53 -18.29 28.67 42.40
N GLN A 54 -17.99 29.59 43.32
CA GLN A 54 -16.61 29.97 43.61
C GLN A 54 -15.82 28.80 44.21
N ILE A 55 -16.42 28.06 45.14
CA ILE A 55 -15.80 26.86 45.73
C ILE A 55 -15.56 25.79 44.67
N GLU A 56 -16.54 25.55 43.80
CA GLU A 56 -16.42 24.59 42.69
C GLU A 56 -15.36 25.03 41.67
N GLY A 57 -15.27 26.32 41.35
CA GLY A 57 -14.24 26.88 40.46
C GLY A 57 -12.82 26.71 41.01
N ILE A 58 -12.62 26.94 42.31
CA ILE A 58 -11.32 26.70 42.98
C ILE A 58 -10.97 25.20 42.95
N ALA A 59 -11.97 24.32 43.17
CA ALA A 59 -11.76 22.88 43.09
C ALA A 59 -11.38 22.42 41.66
N ILE A 60 -12.03 22.96 40.63
CA ILE A 60 -11.69 22.71 39.22
C ILE A 60 -10.25 23.14 38.94
N ALA A 61 -9.85 24.36 39.32
CA ALA A 61 -8.49 24.85 39.09
C ALA A 61 -7.43 23.96 39.77
N LYS A 62 -7.69 23.52 41.00
CA LYS A 62 -6.81 22.59 41.72
C LYS A 62 -6.74 21.23 41.03
N ASN A 63 -7.86 20.72 40.53
CA ASN A 63 -7.91 19.45 39.82
C ASN A 63 -7.17 19.53 38.48
N ILE A 64 -7.29 20.63 37.72
CA ILE A 64 -6.52 20.86 36.49
C ILE A 64 -5.01 20.79 36.79
N GLN A 65 -4.57 21.47 37.84
CA GLN A 65 -3.16 21.48 38.23
C GLN A 65 -2.66 20.08 38.64
N SER A 66 -3.48 19.33 39.40
CA SER A 66 -3.17 17.96 39.79
C SER A 66 -3.07 17.03 38.59
N THR A 67 -4.04 17.08 37.67
CA THR A 67 -4.05 16.31 36.42
C THR A 67 -2.83 16.61 35.56
N PHE A 68 -2.47 17.90 35.41
CA PHE A 68 -1.28 18.29 34.65
C PHE A 68 0.01 17.76 35.28
N ARG A 69 0.12 17.81 36.62
CA ARG A 69 1.30 17.30 37.33
C ARG A 69 1.46 15.79 37.11
N VAL A 70 0.40 15.01 37.36
CA VAL A 70 0.43 13.55 37.17
C VAL A 70 0.69 13.19 35.71
N PHE A 71 0.12 13.94 34.77
CA PHE A 71 0.41 13.78 33.34
C PHE A 71 1.88 14.05 33.02
N SER A 72 2.46 15.11 33.57
CA SER A 72 3.89 15.42 33.37
C SER A 72 4.79 14.35 33.99
N ASP A 73 4.42 13.82 35.15
CA ASP A 73 5.16 12.75 35.80
C ASP A 73 5.11 11.46 34.96
N LEU A 74 3.95 11.14 34.36
CA LEU A 74 3.80 10.04 33.41
C LEU A 74 4.54 10.27 32.08
N ASP A 75 4.56 11.49 31.52
CA ASP A 75 5.26 11.81 30.26
C ASP A 75 6.79 11.68 30.39
N ASN A 76 7.30 11.88 31.61
CA ASN A 76 8.71 11.75 31.97
C ASN A 76 9.17 10.30 32.17
N ILE A 77 8.24 9.33 32.30
CA ILE A 77 8.55 7.91 32.49
C ILE A 77 8.94 7.28 31.15
N LYS A 78 10.12 6.63 31.12
CA LYS A 78 10.85 6.30 29.88
C LYS A 78 10.46 5.00 29.18
N LEU A 79 9.75 4.08 29.84
CA LEU A 79 9.73 2.67 29.44
C LEU A 79 8.48 2.24 28.66
N PHE A 80 7.33 2.88 28.88
CA PHE A 80 6.10 2.59 28.14
C PHE A 80 5.23 3.84 28.06
N LYS A 81 5.13 4.43 26.86
CA LYS A 81 4.23 5.54 26.60
C LYS A 81 2.93 5.00 26.01
N ASP A 82 1.85 5.02 26.79
CA ASP A 82 0.52 4.61 26.33
C ASP A 82 -0.14 5.73 25.51
N TYR A 83 -0.63 5.40 24.32
CA TYR A 83 -1.37 6.33 23.46
C TYR A 83 -2.68 6.79 24.10
N GLN A 84 -3.31 5.97 24.95
CA GLN A 84 -4.57 6.28 25.60
C GLN A 84 -4.47 7.50 26.53
N MET A 85 -3.35 7.64 27.24
CA MET A 85 -3.09 8.78 28.12
C MET A 85 -3.07 10.10 27.33
N TYR A 86 -2.35 10.15 26.20
CA TYR A 86 -2.28 11.35 25.36
C TYR A 86 -3.63 11.70 24.75
N PHE A 87 -4.43 10.69 24.40
CA PHE A 87 -5.79 10.90 23.91
C PHE A 87 -6.69 11.52 24.98
N GLN A 88 -6.72 10.94 26.18
CA GLN A 88 -7.50 11.46 27.31
C GLN A 88 -7.08 12.89 27.68
N PHE A 89 -5.78 13.17 27.69
CA PHE A 89 -5.29 14.51 27.98
C PHE A 89 -5.62 15.52 26.87
N ALA A 90 -5.56 15.10 25.59
CA ALA A 90 -5.99 15.94 24.48
C ALA A 90 -7.47 16.34 24.61
N ILE A 91 -8.34 15.39 25.00
CA ILE A 91 -9.76 15.67 25.26
C ILE A 91 -9.94 16.72 26.36
N VAL A 92 -9.15 16.63 27.44
CA VAL A 92 -9.16 17.65 28.51
C VAL A 92 -8.76 19.03 27.96
N GLN A 93 -7.72 19.10 27.12
CA GLN A 93 -7.31 20.36 26.49
C GLN A 93 -8.41 20.95 25.61
N LEU A 94 -9.11 20.12 24.83
CA LEU A 94 -10.16 20.57 23.92
C LEU A 94 -11.44 21.01 24.66
N HIS A 95 -12.00 20.15 25.52
CA HIS A 95 -13.32 20.37 26.08
C HIS A 95 -13.33 21.15 27.39
N ILE A 96 -12.24 21.12 28.17
CA ILE A 96 -12.17 21.80 29.47
C ILE A 96 -11.39 23.11 29.34
N LEU A 97 -10.25 23.10 28.64
CA LEU A 97 -9.38 24.26 28.51
C LEU A 97 -9.61 25.06 27.21
N ASN A 98 -10.33 24.49 26.25
CA ASN A 98 -10.59 25.08 24.94
C ASN A 98 -9.31 25.48 24.19
N ASP A 99 -8.22 24.72 24.36
CA ASP A 99 -6.94 24.92 23.69
C ASP A 99 -6.79 23.96 22.50
N GLN A 100 -7.15 24.47 21.31
CA GLN A 100 -7.08 23.73 20.05
C GLN A 100 -5.63 23.36 19.65
N ILE A 101 -4.65 24.22 19.96
CA ILE A 101 -3.25 24.03 19.58
C ILE A 101 -2.65 22.90 20.41
N ALA A 102 -2.88 22.92 21.73
CA ALA A 102 -2.45 21.85 22.61
C ALA A 102 -3.14 20.51 22.26
N TYR A 103 -4.42 20.53 21.91
CA TYR A 103 -5.15 19.36 21.44
C TYR A 103 -4.46 18.71 20.23
N GLU A 104 -4.18 19.49 19.18
CA GLU A 104 -3.52 18.98 17.97
C GLU A 104 -2.12 18.40 18.27
N LEU A 105 -1.36 19.07 19.15
CA LEU A 105 -0.05 18.60 19.56
C LEU A 105 -0.10 17.21 20.23
N TYR A 106 -1.04 17.00 21.17
CA TYR A 106 -1.16 15.72 21.88
C TYR A 106 -1.78 14.62 21.01
N VAL A 107 -2.70 14.96 20.10
CA VAL A 107 -3.22 14.00 19.10
C VAL A 107 -2.11 13.55 18.15
N ASN A 108 -1.21 14.44 17.74
CA ASN A 108 -0.07 14.08 16.89
C ASN A 108 0.94 13.19 17.65
N LYS A 109 1.20 13.46 18.93
CA LYS A 109 1.98 12.56 19.80
C LYS A 109 1.35 11.17 19.92
N MET A 110 0.03 11.10 20.14
CA MET A 110 -0.74 9.85 20.19
C MET A 110 -0.61 9.07 18.87
N LYS A 111 -0.84 9.72 17.72
CA LYS A 111 -0.72 9.09 16.40
C LYS A 111 0.68 8.53 16.17
N SER A 112 1.71 9.29 16.53
CA SER A 112 3.11 8.83 16.45
C SER A 112 3.32 7.56 17.27
N ILE A 113 2.88 7.52 18.52
CA ILE A 113 3.03 6.34 19.39
C ILE A 113 2.24 5.14 18.85
N LEU A 114 1.02 5.35 18.35
CA LEU A 114 0.19 4.30 17.76
C LEU A 114 0.84 3.71 16.50
N GLU A 115 1.41 4.56 15.63
CA GLU A 115 2.20 4.13 14.47
C GLU A 115 3.39 3.28 14.93
N THR A 116 4.12 3.74 15.95
CA THR A 116 5.30 3.04 16.48
C THR A 116 4.92 1.68 17.09
N ASN A 117 3.86 1.61 17.89
CA ASN A 117 3.37 0.37 18.50
C ASN A 117 2.89 -0.63 17.45
N LYS A 118 2.16 -0.16 16.42
CA LYS A 118 1.78 -1.01 15.27
C LYS A 118 2.99 -1.54 14.52
N MET A 119 4.07 -0.77 14.42
CA MET A 119 5.34 -1.25 13.85
C MET A 119 5.96 -2.34 14.73
N PHE A 120 6.01 -2.16 16.05
CA PHE A 120 6.57 -3.16 16.98
C PHE A 120 5.74 -4.44 17.07
N GLU A 121 4.41 -4.36 17.11
CA GLU A 121 3.53 -5.54 17.15
C GLU A 121 3.66 -6.37 15.86
N LYS A 122 3.76 -5.72 14.70
CA LYS A 122 3.91 -6.41 13.41
C LYS A 122 5.30 -6.99 13.17
N ASN A 123 6.33 -6.50 13.87
CA ASN A 123 7.68 -7.06 13.83
C ASN A 123 7.78 -8.46 14.47
N PHE A 124 6.83 -8.84 15.33
CA PHE A 124 6.75 -10.19 15.92
C PHE A 124 5.83 -11.15 15.14
N SER A 125 5.01 -10.64 14.22
CA SER A 125 4.20 -11.47 13.31
C SER A 125 4.97 -11.71 12.01
N SER A 126 5.23 -12.99 11.71
CA SER A 126 5.96 -13.51 10.56
C SER A 126 5.22 -13.37 9.22
N GLU A 127 4.79 -12.16 8.85
CA GLU A 127 4.21 -11.85 7.53
C GLU A 127 5.28 -11.24 6.61
N ARG A 128 5.59 -11.92 5.50
CA ARG A 128 6.67 -11.55 4.56
C ARG A 128 6.35 -10.35 3.66
N ASP A 129 5.10 -9.89 3.60
CA ASP A 129 4.62 -8.92 2.61
C ASP A 129 4.03 -7.62 3.19
N SER A 130 4.35 -7.26 4.44
CA SER A 130 3.93 -5.95 4.93
C SER A 130 4.79 -4.82 4.32
N ASP A 131 4.15 -3.72 3.93
CA ASP A 131 4.78 -2.49 3.40
C ASP A 131 5.85 -1.86 4.33
N TYR A 132 6.01 -2.40 5.55
CA TYR A 132 6.89 -1.90 6.61
C TYR A 132 7.94 -2.95 7.05
N SER A 133 8.10 -4.03 6.27
CA SER A 133 8.93 -5.18 6.62
C SER A 133 10.44 -4.94 6.56
N ASN A 134 10.94 -3.90 5.87
CA ASN A 134 12.37 -3.56 5.84
C ASN A 134 12.58 -2.09 6.22
N PHE A 135 13.34 -1.83 7.28
CA PHE A 135 13.62 -0.47 7.72
C PHE A 135 15.03 -0.31 8.28
N ILE A 136 15.51 0.93 8.21
CA ILE A 136 16.77 1.38 8.79
C ILE A 136 16.56 2.72 9.49
N ILE A 137 17.17 2.86 10.66
CA ILE A 137 17.21 4.11 11.43
C ILE A 137 18.64 4.62 11.37
N SER A 138 18.79 5.86 10.94
CA SER A 138 20.08 6.55 10.88
C SER A 138 20.07 7.85 11.67
N ASP A 139 21.23 8.23 12.20
CA ASP A 139 21.42 9.44 12.97
C ASP A 139 21.34 10.68 12.07
N ALA A 140 20.54 11.67 12.46
CA ALA A 140 20.41 12.93 11.74
C ALA A 140 21.22 14.08 12.38
N ASN A 141 21.99 13.82 13.45
CA ASN A 141 22.78 14.82 14.15
C ASN A 141 24.16 15.00 13.49
N GLY A 142 24.56 16.26 13.27
CA GLY A 142 25.65 16.65 12.37
C GLY A 142 26.99 15.91 12.53
N GLN A 143 27.44 15.54 13.74
CA GLN A 143 28.73 14.84 13.91
C GLN A 143 28.70 13.36 13.49
N LYS A 144 27.51 12.73 13.51
CA LYS A 144 27.31 11.31 13.18
C LYS A 144 26.30 11.12 12.05
N PHE A 145 26.07 12.16 11.25
CA PHE A 145 25.06 12.17 10.22
C PHE A 145 25.17 10.95 9.29
N GLY A 146 24.08 10.21 9.16
CA GLY A 146 24.00 9.02 8.33
C GLY A 146 24.60 7.76 8.97
N GLN A 147 25.05 7.79 10.23
CA GLN A 147 25.45 6.58 10.96
C GLN A 147 24.22 5.70 11.21
N ILE A 148 24.35 4.40 10.95
CA ILE A 148 23.24 3.46 11.16
C ILE A 148 23.12 3.17 12.66
N LEU A 149 21.95 3.47 13.21
CA LEU A 149 21.62 3.21 14.60
C LEU A 149 20.97 1.83 14.75
N GLN A 150 20.03 1.51 13.86
CA GLN A 150 19.30 0.26 13.88
C GLN A 150 18.95 -0.19 12.47
N MET A 151 19.04 -1.49 12.24
CA MET A 151 18.63 -2.13 10.99
C MET A 151 17.93 -3.45 11.32
N ASN A 152 16.77 -3.68 10.69
CA ASN A 152 16.00 -4.87 10.97
C ASN A 152 16.54 -6.11 10.22
N ASN A 153 16.22 -7.30 10.70
CA ASN A 153 16.78 -8.54 10.16
C ASN A 153 16.34 -8.84 8.73
N SER A 154 15.10 -8.48 8.36
CA SER A 154 14.62 -8.63 6.98
C SER A 154 15.46 -7.81 5.99
N LEU A 155 15.81 -6.57 6.34
CA LEU A 155 16.69 -5.74 5.50
C LEU A 155 18.11 -6.30 5.42
N LYS A 156 18.65 -6.86 6.51
CA LYS A 156 19.96 -7.54 6.50
C LYS A 156 19.97 -8.69 5.50
N HIS A 157 18.93 -9.53 5.52
CA HIS A 157 18.77 -10.63 4.57
C HIS A 157 18.62 -10.14 3.13
N LEU A 158 17.81 -9.11 2.90
CA LEU A 158 17.59 -8.53 1.57
C LEU A 158 18.89 -7.98 0.95
N LEU A 159 19.70 -7.28 1.76
CA LEU A 159 20.94 -6.67 1.31
C LEU A 159 22.16 -7.61 1.36
N GLY A 160 22.03 -8.78 1.99
CA GLY A 160 23.09 -9.79 2.13
C GLY A 160 24.19 -9.41 3.13
N TRP A 161 23.90 -8.59 4.14
CA TRP A 161 24.87 -8.19 5.16
C TRP A 161 24.84 -9.15 6.34
N THR A 162 26.01 -9.61 6.79
CA THR A 162 26.18 -10.49 7.97
C THR A 162 26.07 -9.68 9.27
N GLU A 163 25.94 -10.36 10.42
CA GLU A 163 25.76 -9.74 11.76
C GLU A 163 26.96 -8.91 12.28
N GLU A 164 27.92 -8.54 11.44
CA GLU A 164 28.99 -7.64 11.84
C GLU A 164 28.46 -6.22 12.08
N ASP A 165 28.96 -5.57 13.13
CA ASP A 165 28.58 -4.25 13.67
C ASP A 165 28.04 -3.27 12.61
N TYR A 166 26.74 -3.32 12.33
CA TYR A 166 26.09 -2.40 11.40
C TYR A 166 26.22 -0.94 11.85
N THR A 167 26.47 -0.74 13.14
CA THR A 167 26.82 0.54 13.78
C THR A 167 28.12 1.16 13.26
N LYS A 168 29.00 0.40 12.58
CA LYS A 168 30.22 0.93 11.92
C LYS A 168 29.97 1.43 10.51
N TYR A 169 28.84 1.06 9.89
CA TYR A 169 28.52 1.49 8.54
C TYR A 169 27.69 2.77 8.55
N ARG A 170 27.82 3.53 7.46
CA ARG A 170 27.02 4.72 7.21
C ARG A 170 26.06 4.45 6.06
N ILE A 171 25.01 5.27 5.94
CA ILE A 171 23.98 5.13 4.90
C ILE A 171 24.57 5.16 3.49
N GLU A 172 25.68 5.87 3.30
CA GLU A 172 26.42 5.93 2.03
C GLU A 172 26.92 4.56 1.55
N SER A 173 27.09 3.59 2.44
CA SER A 173 27.51 2.23 2.08
C SER A 173 26.48 1.46 1.27
N PHE A 174 25.20 1.84 1.35
CA PHE A 174 24.12 1.21 0.59
C PHE A 174 23.79 1.96 -0.71
N MET A 175 24.41 3.12 -0.94
CA MET A 175 24.14 3.91 -2.14
C MET A 175 24.98 3.41 -3.32
N PRO A 176 24.44 3.47 -4.56
CA PRO A 176 25.24 3.38 -5.79
C PRO A 176 26.40 4.38 -5.76
N THR A 177 27.52 4.04 -6.40
CA THR A 177 28.80 4.76 -6.28
C THR A 177 28.68 6.22 -6.74
N LEU A 178 28.00 6.45 -7.86
CA LEU A 178 27.77 7.80 -8.38
C LEU A 178 26.94 8.67 -7.41
N ILE A 179 25.93 8.08 -6.78
CA ILE A 179 25.09 8.77 -5.78
C ILE A 179 25.90 9.03 -4.51
N LYS A 180 26.68 8.04 -4.06
CA LYS A 180 27.56 8.13 -2.89
C LYS A 180 28.56 9.27 -3.01
N GLU A 181 29.22 9.42 -4.14
CA GLU A 181 30.22 10.47 -4.37
C GLU A 181 29.62 11.89 -4.32
N LYS A 182 28.37 12.05 -4.74
CA LYS A 182 27.66 13.33 -4.76
C LYS A 182 26.77 13.55 -3.52
N HIS A 183 26.71 12.59 -2.61
CA HIS A 183 25.81 12.62 -1.45
C HIS A 183 26.03 13.87 -0.57
N SER A 184 27.29 14.24 -0.31
CA SER A 184 27.63 15.44 0.45
C SER A 184 27.10 16.72 -0.17
N ALA A 185 27.13 16.83 -1.50
CA ALA A 185 26.58 17.98 -2.23
C ALA A 185 25.04 18.06 -2.13
N PHE A 186 24.36 16.90 -2.05
CA PHE A 186 22.91 16.86 -1.83
C PHE A 186 22.54 17.38 -0.44
N LEU A 187 23.31 16.98 0.59
CA LEU A 187 23.13 17.46 1.95
C LEU A 187 23.40 18.97 2.05
N GLU A 188 24.50 19.45 1.48
CA GLU A 188 24.82 20.88 1.49
C GLU A 188 23.73 21.72 0.81
N ARG A 189 23.16 21.23 -0.29
CA ARG A 189 22.02 21.89 -0.94
C ARG A 189 20.78 21.86 -0.07
N TYR A 190 20.48 20.74 0.58
CA TYR A 190 19.36 20.65 1.52
C TYR A 190 19.53 21.62 2.68
N ASP A 191 20.72 21.70 3.27
CA ASP A 191 21.03 22.64 4.36
C ASP A 191 20.87 24.11 3.92
N LYS A 192 21.25 24.44 2.67
CA LYS A 192 21.11 25.81 2.13
C LYS A 192 19.68 26.17 1.72
N THR A 193 18.91 25.21 1.21
CA THR A 193 17.61 25.49 0.54
C THR A 193 16.39 25.02 1.33
N GLY A 194 16.57 24.10 2.29
CA GLY A 194 15.50 23.42 3.02
C GLY A 194 14.65 22.47 2.16
N GLN A 195 14.95 22.32 0.86
CA GLN A 195 14.14 21.53 -0.07
C GLN A 195 14.71 20.13 -0.24
N SER A 196 13.96 19.11 0.18
CA SER A 196 14.29 17.70 -0.07
C SER A 196 13.45 17.12 -1.19
N PHE A 197 14.07 16.31 -2.03
CA PHE A 197 13.37 15.52 -3.05
C PHE A 197 12.88 14.17 -2.51
N ILE A 198 13.55 13.64 -1.48
CA ILE A 198 13.38 12.25 -1.00
C ILE A 198 12.63 12.22 0.34
N ILE A 199 12.84 13.20 1.23
CA ILE A 199 12.19 13.20 2.56
C ILE A 199 10.68 13.42 2.39
N ASN A 200 9.89 12.58 3.07
CA ASN A 200 8.42 12.53 3.04
C ASN A 200 7.80 12.16 1.67
N ASN A 201 8.60 11.74 0.70
CA ASN A 201 8.12 11.26 -0.60
C ASN A 201 8.48 9.79 -0.77
N LYS A 202 7.61 9.05 -1.49
CA LYS A 202 7.97 7.72 -2.00
C LYS A 202 8.77 7.89 -3.28
N THR A 203 9.96 7.33 -3.33
CA THR A 203 10.86 7.46 -4.48
C THR A 203 11.42 6.10 -4.87
N CYS A 204 11.32 5.74 -6.14
CA CYS A 204 11.98 4.55 -6.67
C CYS A 204 13.47 4.85 -6.89
N MET A 205 14.36 3.98 -6.41
CA MET A 205 15.79 4.12 -6.62
C MET A 205 16.50 2.77 -6.53
N PHE A 206 17.80 2.75 -6.84
CA PHE A 206 18.63 1.57 -6.70
C PHE A 206 19.43 1.61 -5.40
N VAL A 207 19.53 0.45 -4.74
CA VAL A 207 20.36 0.26 -3.55
C VAL A 207 21.41 -0.82 -3.81
N LYS A 208 22.58 -0.66 -3.21
CA LYS A 208 23.73 -1.55 -3.36
C LYS A 208 23.72 -2.63 -2.29
N LYS A 209 23.77 -3.90 -2.71
CA LYS A 209 23.95 -5.07 -1.85
C LYS A 209 25.41 -5.20 -1.39
N SER A 210 25.64 -5.98 -0.33
CA SER A 210 27.00 -6.30 0.16
C SER A 210 27.88 -6.96 -0.90
N ASN A 211 27.26 -7.72 -1.82
CA ASN A 211 27.95 -8.41 -2.91
C ASN A 211 28.37 -7.49 -4.06
N GLY A 212 27.94 -6.22 -4.05
CA GLY A 212 28.27 -5.19 -5.03
C GLY A 212 27.21 -4.92 -6.09
N TYR A 213 26.20 -5.79 -6.24
CA TYR A 213 25.11 -5.60 -7.21
C TYR A 213 24.09 -4.59 -6.71
N VAL A 214 23.33 -4.03 -7.65
CA VAL A 214 22.22 -3.13 -7.35
C VAL A 214 20.88 -3.82 -7.48
N ILE A 215 19.93 -3.43 -6.62
CA ILE A 215 18.52 -3.82 -6.72
C ILE A 215 17.61 -2.59 -6.71
N PRO A 216 16.51 -2.63 -7.46
CA PRO A 216 15.50 -1.58 -7.46
C PRO A 216 14.64 -1.67 -6.19
N ILE A 217 14.43 -0.53 -5.52
CA ILE A 217 13.61 -0.40 -4.31
C ILE A 217 12.71 0.83 -4.40
N GLU A 218 11.55 0.78 -3.76
CA GLU A 218 10.80 1.96 -3.34
C GLU A 218 11.31 2.38 -1.96
N LEU A 219 11.80 3.61 -1.85
CA LEU A 219 12.32 4.21 -0.63
C LEU A 219 11.35 5.27 -0.11
N PHE A 220 11.10 5.25 1.20
CA PHE A 220 10.38 6.30 1.90
C PHE A 220 11.16 6.73 3.14
N ILE A 221 11.54 8.01 3.23
CA ILE A 221 12.29 8.55 4.36
C ILE A 221 11.41 9.51 5.16
N LYS A 222 11.32 9.29 6.47
CA LYS A 222 10.65 10.18 7.42
C LYS A 222 11.66 10.71 8.43
N PHE A 223 11.61 12.01 8.68
CA PHE A 223 12.35 12.63 9.78
C PHE A 223 11.56 12.45 11.08
N HIS A 224 12.23 11.97 12.13
CA HIS A 224 11.61 11.72 13.41
C HIS A 224 12.51 12.16 14.57
N TYR A 225 11.90 12.54 15.69
CA TYR A 225 12.62 12.81 16.93
C TYR A 225 12.45 11.62 17.87
N SER A 226 13.52 10.85 18.05
CA SER A 226 13.63 9.79 19.06
C SER A 226 14.12 10.38 20.38
N ILE A 227 13.57 9.92 21.50
CA ILE A 227 14.02 10.34 22.84
C ILE A 227 15.42 9.79 23.15
N GLU A 228 15.77 8.62 22.60
CA GLU A 228 17.06 7.96 22.81
C GLU A 228 18.16 8.53 21.91
N TYR A 229 17.84 8.75 20.63
CA TYR A 229 18.81 9.12 19.59
C TYR A 229 18.67 10.56 19.08
N GLN A 230 17.78 11.37 19.68
CA GLN A 230 17.43 12.72 19.24
C GLN A 230 16.89 12.71 17.80
N TYR A 231 17.44 13.54 16.90
CA TYR A 231 16.99 13.58 15.52
C TYR A 231 17.47 12.36 14.74
N VAL A 232 16.53 11.64 14.11
CA VAL A 232 16.80 10.43 13.32
C VAL A 232 16.06 10.46 11.99
N TYR A 233 16.63 9.80 10.98
CA TYR A 233 15.93 9.45 9.76
C TYR A 233 15.49 7.98 9.83
N LEU A 234 14.18 7.78 9.69
CA LEU A 234 13.59 6.46 9.49
C LEU A 234 13.42 6.25 7.98
N ALA A 235 14.11 5.27 7.42
CA ALA A 235 13.97 4.88 6.03
C ALA A 235 13.31 3.50 5.92
N ILE A 236 12.27 3.42 5.10
CA ILE A 236 11.53 2.19 4.79
C ILE A 236 11.84 1.80 3.35
N LEU A 237 12.23 0.55 3.15
CA LEU A 237 12.67 0.02 1.87
C LEU A 237 11.73 -1.11 1.42
N LYS A 238 11.18 -0.99 0.22
CA LYS A 238 10.35 -2.04 -0.39
C LYS A 238 10.99 -2.49 -1.71
N PRO A 239 11.53 -3.72 -1.80
CA PRO A 239 12.12 -4.20 -3.05
C PRO A 239 11.06 -4.42 -4.13
N PHE A 240 11.44 -4.19 -5.39
CA PHE A 240 10.62 -4.59 -6.54
C PHE A 240 10.94 -6.03 -6.92
N TYR A 241 9.95 -6.93 -6.79
CA TYR A 241 10.04 -8.30 -7.31
C TYR A 241 9.54 -8.40 -8.75
N GLU A 242 8.55 -7.58 -9.10
CA GLU A 242 7.98 -7.45 -10.43
C GLU A 242 7.92 -5.97 -10.82
N MET A 243 8.19 -5.68 -12.09
CA MET A 243 7.99 -4.34 -12.64
C MET A 243 7.59 -4.41 -14.12
N ALA A 244 6.89 -3.37 -14.59
CA ALA A 244 6.57 -3.19 -16.01
C ALA A 244 7.45 -2.06 -16.56
N PRO A 245 8.71 -2.36 -16.96
CA PRO A 245 9.61 -1.31 -17.39
C PRO A 245 9.28 -0.87 -18.81
N PHE A 246 8.61 -1.64 -19.67
CA PHE A 246 8.37 -1.25 -21.07
C PHE A 246 6.95 -0.67 -21.27
N SER A 247 6.75 0.05 -22.38
CA SER A 247 5.47 0.67 -22.76
C SER A 247 4.31 -0.32 -22.96
N ASN A 248 4.62 -1.61 -23.13
CA ASN A 248 3.64 -2.69 -23.28
C ASN A 248 2.85 -3.03 -21.98
N GLY A 249 3.20 -2.44 -20.83
CA GLY A 249 2.52 -2.68 -19.55
C GLY A 249 2.70 -4.09 -18.96
N VAL A 250 3.50 -4.94 -19.60
CA VAL A 250 3.76 -6.31 -19.13
C VAL A 250 4.69 -6.27 -17.92
N ARG A 251 4.31 -6.98 -16.86
CA ARG A 251 5.14 -7.13 -15.66
C ARG A 251 6.14 -8.28 -15.86
N TYR A 252 7.40 -7.99 -15.58
CA TYR A 252 8.50 -8.93 -15.62
C TYR A 252 9.09 -9.07 -14.21
N ASN A 253 9.54 -10.27 -13.88
CA ASN A 253 10.31 -10.49 -12.65
C ASN A 253 11.65 -9.76 -12.76
N THR A 254 12.11 -9.17 -11.65
CA THR A 254 13.39 -8.45 -11.60
C THR A 254 14.58 -9.34 -11.98
N ASP A 255 14.48 -10.66 -11.77
CA ASP A 255 15.51 -11.64 -12.15
C ASP A 255 15.63 -11.82 -13.69
N GLN A 256 14.58 -11.48 -14.45
CA GLN A 256 14.57 -11.52 -15.92
C GLN A 256 15.09 -10.21 -16.54
N LEU A 257 15.17 -9.15 -15.73
CA LEU A 257 15.57 -7.82 -16.17
C LEU A 257 17.04 -7.55 -15.82
N LEU A 258 17.73 -6.94 -16.76
CA LEU A 258 19.12 -6.54 -16.64
C LEU A 258 19.16 -5.03 -16.39
N PHE A 259 19.73 -4.60 -15.27
CA PHE A 259 19.91 -3.17 -14.97
C PHE A 259 21.38 -2.81 -15.07
N VAL A 260 21.68 -1.71 -15.74
CA VAL A 260 23.02 -1.14 -15.86
C VAL A 260 22.94 0.35 -15.56
N ILE A 261 23.69 0.80 -14.55
CA ILE A 261 23.75 2.19 -14.12
C ILE A 261 25.00 2.83 -14.73
N THR A 262 24.79 3.95 -15.41
CA THR A 262 25.85 4.69 -16.08
C THR A 262 25.85 6.17 -15.69
N ASP A 263 27.01 6.79 -15.82
CA ASP A 263 27.14 8.23 -15.74
C ASP A 263 26.52 8.91 -16.97
N GLY A 264 25.94 10.09 -16.76
CA GLY A 264 25.25 10.88 -17.77
C GLY A 264 26.17 11.54 -18.81
N ASP A 265 27.47 11.68 -18.51
CA ASP A 265 28.43 12.38 -19.37
C ASP A 265 29.09 11.45 -20.39
N ASP A 266 29.74 10.37 -19.92
CA ASP A 266 30.57 9.48 -20.74
C ASP A 266 29.95 8.10 -21.02
N GLY A 267 28.81 7.75 -20.39
CA GLY A 267 28.14 6.45 -20.58
C GLY A 267 28.91 5.26 -19.99
N ARG A 268 29.80 5.56 -19.04
CA ARG A 268 30.60 4.59 -18.30
C ARG A 268 29.71 3.79 -17.35
N ILE A 269 29.86 2.47 -17.37
CA ILE A 269 29.13 1.56 -16.47
C ILE A 269 29.80 1.56 -15.09
N PHE A 270 29.03 1.89 -14.05
CA PHE A 270 29.50 1.87 -12.67
C PHE A 270 28.96 0.68 -11.88
N GLU A 271 27.69 0.32 -12.11
CA GLU A 271 27.00 -0.73 -11.36
C GLU A 271 25.99 -1.47 -12.24
N TYR A 272 25.69 -2.72 -11.87
CA TYR A 272 24.75 -3.55 -12.60
C TYR A 272 24.02 -4.54 -11.67
N SER A 273 22.87 -5.06 -12.11
CA SER A 273 22.08 -6.04 -11.36
C SER A 273 22.71 -7.44 -11.36
N GLU A 274 22.33 -8.26 -10.39
CA GLU A 274 22.80 -9.64 -10.26
C GLU A 274 22.45 -10.49 -11.50
N SER A 275 21.31 -10.19 -12.14
CA SER A 275 20.87 -10.78 -13.41
C SER A 275 21.92 -10.60 -14.52
N CYS A 276 22.67 -9.49 -14.53
CA CYS A 276 23.74 -9.29 -15.52
C CYS A 276 24.90 -10.26 -15.31
N LYS A 277 25.17 -10.71 -14.09
CA LYS A 277 26.17 -11.76 -13.87
C LYS A 277 25.63 -13.12 -14.29
N SER A 278 24.41 -13.49 -13.91
CA SER A 278 23.87 -14.82 -14.24
C SER A 278 23.65 -15.00 -15.74
N ILE A 279 23.21 -13.93 -16.42
CA ILE A 279 22.81 -13.95 -17.83
C ILE A 279 23.93 -13.48 -18.76
N LEU A 280 24.78 -12.51 -18.39
CA LEU A 280 25.88 -12.02 -19.25
C LEU A 280 27.27 -12.47 -18.77
N LYS A 281 27.36 -13.24 -17.68
CA LYS A 281 28.61 -13.76 -17.09
C LYS A 281 29.67 -12.69 -16.76
N PHE A 282 29.25 -11.47 -16.40
CA PHE A 282 30.21 -10.46 -15.91
C PHE A 282 30.99 -10.96 -14.67
N ASN A 283 32.31 -11.09 -14.78
CA ASN A 283 33.20 -11.45 -13.67
C ASN A 283 33.35 -10.29 -12.67
N LYS A 284 33.59 -10.57 -11.39
CA LYS A 284 33.63 -9.59 -10.29
C LYS A 284 34.87 -8.67 -10.30
N GLN A 285 35.85 -8.93 -11.18
CA GLN A 285 37.12 -8.20 -11.26
C GLN A 285 37.05 -6.83 -11.94
N TYR A 286 35.89 -6.39 -12.44
CA TYR A 286 35.73 -5.08 -13.10
C TYR A 286 35.82 -3.86 -12.17
N THR A 287 36.20 -4.05 -10.91
CA THR A 287 35.93 -3.05 -9.87
C THR A 287 37.07 -2.11 -9.52
N ASN A 288 38.27 -2.15 -10.12
CA ASN A 288 39.28 -1.15 -9.70
C ASN A 288 40.23 -0.51 -10.73
N ASP A 289 40.48 -1.01 -11.95
CA ASP A 289 41.30 -0.21 -12.93
C ASP A 289 41.38 -0.79 -14.37
N GLY A 290 40.62 -1.83 -14.72
CA GLY A 290 40.80 -2.55 -15.99
C GLY A 290 39.53 -2.57 -16.85
N ILE A 291 39.44 -1.61 -17.78
CA ILE A 291 38.47 -1.52 -18.88
C ILE A 291 37.02 -1.32 -18.41
N ILE A 292 36.66 -0.06 -18.12
CA ILE A 292 35.27 0.37 -18.03
C ILE A 292 34.69 0.31 -19.45
N LYS A 293 33.95 -0.76 -19.77
CA LYS A 293 33.27 -0.88 -21.06
C LYS A 293 32.20 0.21 -21.18
N ILE A 294 32.11 0.82 -22.37
CA ILE A 294 31.06 1.77 -22.72
C ILE A 294 29.86 0.99 -23.23
N VAL A 295 28.63 1.45 -22.95
CA VAL A 295 27.40 0.80 -23.45
C VAL A 295 27.41 0.58 -24.97
N ASP A 296 28.06 1.49 -25.71
CA ASP A 296 28.26 1.45 -27.16
C ASP A 296 28.99 0.19 -27.64
N GLU A 297 29.80 -0.44 -26.80
CA GLU A 297 30.52 -1.69 -27.12
C GLU A 297 29.67 -2.94 -26.87
N LEU A 298 28.57 -2.82 -26.10
CA LEU A 298 27.71 -3.96 -25.74
C LEU A 298 26.52 -4.14 -26.67
N ILE A 299 26.10 -3.07 -27.36
CA ILE A 299 24.86 -3.05 -28.14
C ILE A 299 25.17 -2.59 -29.56
N GLU A 300 24.88 -3.44 -30.53
CA GLU A 300 25.14 -3.12 -31.93
C GLU A 300 24.22 -1.99 -32.40
N ASN A 301 24.78 -1.02 -33.14
CA ASN A 301 24.09 0.20 -33.61
C ASN A 301 23.57 1.13 -32.49
N PHE A 302 24.05 0.98 -31.25
CA PHE A 302 23.74 1.90 -30.17
C PHE A 302 24.84 2.96 -30.03
N SER A 303 24.45 4.22 -29.80
CA SER A 303 25.42 5.27 -29.46
C SER A 303 24.93 6.13 -28.30
N PHE A 304 25.67 6.08 -27.20
CA PHE A 304 25.44 6.85 -25.99
C PHE A 304 25.56 8.36 -26.25
N LYS A 305 26.38 8.76 -27.23
CA LYS A 305 26.49 10.16 -27.66
C LYS A 305 25.15 10.75 -28.10
N ILE A 306 24.28 9.95 -28.72
CA ILE A 306 22.92 10.38 -29.09
C ILE A 306 22.13 10.77 -27.83
N PHE A 307 22.33 10.04 -26.73
CA PHE A 307 21.63 10.32 -25.48
C PHE A 307 22.08 11.63 -24.86
N THR A 308 23.39 11.88 -24.81
CA THR A 308 23.95 13.13 -24.27
C THR A 308 23.45 14.37 -25.04
N GLN A 309 23.36 14.28 -26.38
CA GLN A 309 22.98 15.40 -27.24
C GLN A 309 21.47 15.69 -27.24
N THR A 310 20.64 14.66 -27.09
CA THR A 310 19.17 14.80 -27.13
C THR A 310 18.52 14.97 -25.75
N ARG A 311 19.32 14.89 -24.68
CA ARG A 311 18.85 14.92 -23.29
C ARG A 311 17.96 16.11 -22.95
N SER A 312 18.38 17.32 -23.34
CA SER A 312 17.59 18.54 -23.08
C SER A 312 16.25 18.54 -23.80
N HIS A 313 16.19 17.94 -24.99
CA HIS A 313 14.96 17.82 -25.76
C HIS A 313 14.01 16.81 -25.11
N ARG A 314 14.50 15.62 -24.76
CA ARG A 314 13.70 14.56 -24.12
C ARG A 314 13.13 14.96 -22.77
N TYR A 315 13.84 15.76 -21.96
CA TYR A 315 13.28 16.29 -20.72
C TYR A 315 12.09 17.25 -20.96
N ILE A 316 12.10 18.00 -22.06
CA ILE A 316 11.03 18.94 -22.39
C ILE A 316 9.84 18.20 -23.01
N THR A 317 10.11 17.20 -23.85
CA THR A 317 9.08 16.43 -24.58
C THR A 317 8.55 15.22 -23.82
N ALA A 318 9.19 14.83 -22.71
CA ALA A 318 8.93 13.60 -21.96
C ALA A 318 9.01 12.33 -22.84
N GLU A 319 9.85 12.35 -23.87
CA GLU A 319 10.06 11.21 -24.77
C GLU A 319 10.76 10.06 -24.04
N ILE A 320 10.14 8.89 -24.08
CA ILE A 320 10.68 7.65 -23.52
C ILE A 320 11.48 6.95 -24.61
N TYR A 321 12.74 6.63 -24.35
CA TYR A 321 13.52 5.78 -25.24
C TYR A 321 13.23 4.31 -24.97
N GLU A 322 12.70 3.63 -25.99
CA GLU A 322 12.48 2.19 -26.00
C GLU A 322 12.75 1.63 -27.40
N GLU A 323 13.76 0.76 -27.53
CA GLU A 323 14.16 0.18 -28.81
C GLU A 323 14.57 -1.30 -28.66
N ILE A 324 14.58 -2.03 -29.78
CA ILE A 324 15.08 -3.41 -29.84
C ILE A 324 16.41 -3.38 -30.58
N HIS A 325 17.46 -3.86 -29.93
CA HIS A 325 18.81 -3.91 -30.48
C HIS A 325 19.29 -5.34 -30.65
N TYR A 326 20.21 -5.55 -31.59
CA TYR A 326 20.95 -6.80 -31.68
C TYR A 326 22.11 -6.77 -30.68
N LEU A 327 22.32 -7.90 -29.99
CA LEU A 327 23.43 -8.04 -29.06
C LEU A 327 24.58 -8.74 -29.77
N ASP A 328 25.74 -8.08 -29.83
CA ASP A 328 26.96 -8.74 -30.24
C ASP A 328 27.59 -9.45 -29.04
N LEU A 329 27.24 -10.73 -28.88
CA LEU A 329 27.75 -11.59 -27.81
C LEU A 329 29.25 -11.91 -27.97
N THR A 330 29.87 -11.62 -29.12
CA THR A 330 31.31 -11.90 -29.35
C THR A 330 32.22 -11.05 -28.45
N TYR A 331 31.77 -9.86 -28.05
CA TYR A 331 32.50 -8.99 -27.10
C TYR A 331 32.37 -9.43 -25.63
N LEU A 332 31.50 -10.40 -25.34
CA LEU A 332 31.31 -10.96 -23.99
C LEU A 332 32.12 -12.23 -23.74
N SER A 333 32.64 -12.88 -24.79
CA SER A 333 33.45 -14.11 -24.67
C SER A 333 34.92 -13.89 -24.30
N ASP A 334 35.43 -12.66 -24.30
CA ASP A 334 36.87 -12.38 -24.16
C ASP A 334 37.43 -12.41 -22.73
N VAL A 335 36.77 -13.07 -21.77
CA VAL A 335 37.30 -13.20 -20.41
C VAL A 335 37.31 -14.65 -19.94
N THR A 336 38.53 -15.21 -19.98
CA THR A 336 39.12 -16.32 -19.21
C THR A 336 38.86 -17.77 -19.63
N GLU A 337 39.77 -18.27 -20.47
CA GLU A 337 40.15 -19.69 -20.60
C GLU A 337 40.85 -20.26 -19.33
N GLN A 338 41.12 -19.45 -18.29
CA GLN A 338 41.95 -19.85 -17.15
C GLN A 338 41.21 -20.25 -15.85
N ASP A 339 39.89 -20.11 -15.78
CA ASP A 339 39.09 -20.52 -14.58
C ASP A 339 38.14 -21.71 -14.85
N ILE A 340 38.29 -22.42 -15.98
CA ILE A 340 37.47 -23.59 -16.33
C ILE A 340 37.94 -24.88 -15.62
N ASP A 341 38.83 -24.78 -14.63
CA ASP A 341 39.23 -25.94 -13.84
C ASP A 341 38.33 -26.13 -12.61
N LYS A 342 37.48 -27.16 -12.72
CA LYS A 342 36.78 -27.92 -11.67
C LYS A 342 35.48 -27.32 -11.13
N GLY A 343 34.37 -27.54 -11.85
CA GLY A 343 33.05 -27.56 -11.21
C GLY A 343 31.79 -27.58 -12.08
N LEU A 344 31.83 -27.15 -13.34
CA LEU A 344 30.59 -26.88 -14.11
C LEU A 344 30.67 -27.33 -15.57
N GLN A 345 30.81 -28.64 -15.81
CA GLN A 345 30.62 -29.22 -17.15
C GLN A 345 29.21 -29.77 -17.42
N ASN A 346 28.22 -29.55 -16.56
CA ASN A 346 26.88 -30.14 -16.71
C ASN A 346 25.70 -29.16 -16.84
N LEU A 347 25.93 -27.87 -17.10
CA LEU A 347 24.85 -26.92 -17.38
C LEU A 347 25.10 -26.14 -18.68
N ASN A 348 24.56 -26.70 -19.76
CA ASN A 348 24.06 -26.04 -20.97
C ASN A 348 24.92 -24.95 -21.63
N ASN A 349 25.78 -25.40 -22.57
CA ASN A 349 26.22 -24.60 -23.73
C ASN A 349 25.09 -24.31 -24.75
N THR A 350 23.82 -24.56 -24.43
CA THR A 350 22.67 -24.46 -25.37
C THR A 350 21.77 -23.24 -25.16
N LEU A 351 22.00 -22.42 -24.13
CA LEU A 351 21.15 -21.27 -23.80
C LEU A 351 21.56 -19.96 -24.47
N PHE A 352 22.86 -19.76 -24.76
CA PHE A 352 23.35 -18.50 -25.35
C PHE A 352 23.17 -18.42 -26.88
N ASP A 353 23.17 -19.55 -27.58
CA ASP A 353 22.96 -19.60 -29.05
C ASP A 353 21.57 -19.12 -29.51
N LYS A 354 20.69 -18.66 -28.62
CA LYS A 354 19.29 -18.34 -28.92
C LYS A 354 18.84 -16.91 -28.58
N PHE A 355 19.69 -16.08 -28.00
CA PHE A 355 19.35 -14.68 -27.69
C PHE A 355 20.04 -13.76 -28.69
N THR A 356 19.32 -13.35 -29.73
CA THR A 356 19.85 -12.48 -30.79
C THR A 356 19.44 -11.02 -30.62
N LYS A 357 18.43 -10.73 -29.80
CA LYS A 357 17.86 -9.39 -29.62
C LYS A 357 17.67 -9.04 -28.15
N ALA A 358 17.83 -7.76 -27.82
CA ALA A 358 17.50 -7.20 -26.50
C ALA A 358 16.57 -6.00 -26.65
N LYS A 359 15.45 -6.04 -25.94
CA LYS A 359 14.59 -4.88 -25.76
C LYS A 359 15.17 -4.00 -24.68
N THR A 360 15.40 -2.73 -25.00
CA THR A 360 16.11 -1.77 -24.15
C THR A 360 15.22 -0.58 -23.82
N ARG A 361 15.21 -0.18 -22.56
CA ARG A 361 14.64 1.10 -22.12
C ARG A 361 15.67 1.87 -21.31
N VAL A 362 15.68 3.20 -21.47
CA VAL A 362 16.53 4.10 -20.70
C VAL A 362 15.68 4.94 -19.74
N PHE A 363 16.07 4.94 -18.47
CA PHE A 363 15.53 5.84 -17.45
C PHE A 363 16.59 6.90 -17.14
N GLU A 364 16.28 8.16 -17.42
CA GLU A 364 17.18 9.29 -17.14
C GLU A 364 16.77 9.95 -15.82
N GLU A 365 17.62 9.83 -14.80
CA GLU A 365 17.37 10.42 -13.49
C GLU A 365 18.27 11.65 -13.26
N ARG A 366 17.66 12.75 -12.82
CA ARG A 366 18.36 13.99 -12.49
C ARG A 366 18.21 14.31 -11.02
N TYR A 367 19.33 14.27 -10.31
CA TYR A 367 19.38 14.52 -8.88
C TYR A 367 19.76 15.97 -8.59
N SER A 368 19.11 16.53 -7.58
CA SER A 368 19.40 17.83 -7.01
C SER A 368 19.48 19.01 -7.99
N GLY A 369 18.68 19.00 -9.05
CA GLY A 369 18.68 20.07 -10.06
C GLY A 369 19.84 19.97 -11.07
N GLY A 370 20.46 18.79 -11.24
CA GLY A 370 21.55 18.54 -12.19
C GLY A 370 22.93 18.50 -11.57
N VAL A 371 23.02 18.25 -10.26
CA VAL A 371 24.30 17.97 -9.59
C VAL A 371 24.81 16.59 -9.98
N LEU A 372 23.88 15.66 -10.23
CA LEU A 372 24.16 14.33 -10.72
C LEU A 372 23.08 13.92 -11.69
N ASP A 373 23.52 13.36 -12.80
CA ASP A 373 22.71 13.03 -13.94
C ASP A 373 23.05 11.58 -14.31
N LEU A 374 22.07 10.68 -14.20
CA LEU A 374 22.28 9.23 -14.29
C LEU A 374 21.43 8.65 -15.42
N ASN A 375 21.96 7.66 -16.11
CA ASN A 375 21.21 6.87 -17.07
C ASN A 375 21.18 5.41 -16.60
N ILE A 376 19.96 4.91 -16.39
CA ILE A 376 19.70 3.54 -15.97
C ILE A 376 19.14 2.80 -17.19
N PHE A 377 19.93 1.86 -17.70
CA PHE A 377 19.53 1.00 -18.80
C PHE A 377 18.85 -0.25 -18.25
N CYS A 378 17.68 -0.56 -18.78
CA CYS A 378 16.95 -1.79 -18.52
C CYS A 378 16.87 -2.63 -19.79
N PHE A 379 17.38 -3.85 -19.74
CA PHE A 379 17.33 -4.80 -20.85
C PHE A 379 16.48 -6.01 -20.53
N LEU A 380 15.77 -6.49 -21.55
CA LEU A 380 15.10 -7.77 -21.59
C LEU A 380 15.60 -8.53 -22.82
N LEU A 381 16.16 -9.72 -22.61
CA LEU A 381 16.61 -10.58 -23.71
C LEU A 381 15.42 -11.27 -24.36
N LEU A 382 15.38 -11.29 -25.70
CA LEU A 382 14.32 -11.90 -26.50
C LEU A 382 14.87 -13.10 -27.27
N HIS A 383 14.05 -14.13 -27.43
CA HIS A 383 14.34 -15.27 -28.29
C HIS A 383 13.87 -15.04 -29.73
N GLU A 384 14.54 -15.65 -30.71
CA GLU A 384 14.17 -15.54 -32.14
C GLU A 384 12.71 -15.91 -32.44
N ASN A 385 12.07 -16.75 -31.62
CA ASN A 385 10.69 -17.20 -31.86
C ASN A 385 9.60 -16.23 -31.34
N ASP A 386 9.96 -15.17 -30.60
CA ASP A 386 8.98 -14.22 -30.01
C ASP A 386 8.51 -13.14 -31.00
N ASP A 387 9.06 -13.09 -32.22
CA ASP A 387 8.75 -12.07 -33.24
C ASP A 387 7.27 -12.10 -33.71
N ASN A 388 6.58 -13.24 -33.60
CA ASN A 388 5.21 -13.41 -34.12
C ASN A 388 4.09 -12.91 -33.18
N THR A 389 4.36 -12.74 -31.89
CA THR A 389 3.37 -12.28 -30.90
C THR A 389 3.45 -10.78 -30.67
N LEU A 390 4.64 -10.18 -30.77
CA LEU A 390 4.85 -8.74 -30.51
C LEU A 390 4.47 -7.84 -31.70
N SER A 391 4.73 -8.28 -32.94
CA SER A 391 4.40 -7.54 -34.16
C SER A 391 2.89 -7.43 -34.43
N ARG A 392 2.09 -8.35 -33.86
CA ARG A 392 0.62 -8.30 -33.95
C ARG A 392 -0.01 -7.29 -32.99
N ASN A 393 0.57 -7.09 -31.81
CA ASN A 393 0.07 -6.15 -30.81
C ASN A 393 0.42 -4.69 -31.14
N PHE A 394 1.60 -4.45 -31.75
CA PHE A 394 2.06 -3.11 -32.13
C PHE A 394 1.14 -2.40 -33.16
N ASN A 395 0.55 -3.15 -34.10
CA ASN A 395 -0.35 -2.60 -35.12
C ASN A 395 -1.76 -2.28 -34.57
N ILE A 396 -2.18 -2.97 -33.51
CA ILE A 396 -3.49 -2.75 -32.88
C ILE A 396 -3.44 -1.47 -32.03
N GLU A 397 -2.35 -1.20 -31.33
CA GLU A 397 -2.19 0.00 -30.49
C GLU A 397 -1.98 1.30 -31.26
N GLN A 398 -1.27 1.30 -32.40
CA GLN A 398 -1.19 2.49 -33.26
C GLN A 398 -2.58 2.90 -33.80
N THR A 399 -3.48 1.94 -33.97
CA THR A 399 -4.86 2.22 -34.40
C THR A 399 -5.68 2.81 -33.25
N ILE A 400 -5.53 2.30 -32.02
CA ILE A 400 -6.26 2.77 -30.84
C ILE A 400 -5.77 4.16 -30.38
N MET A 401 -4.46 4.41 -30.40
CA MET A 401 -3.88 5.68 -29.98
C MET A 401 -4.17 6.82 -30.97
N ASN A 402 -4.18 6.54 -32.28
CA ASN A 402 -4.61 7.51 -33.29
C ASN A 402 -6.11 7.83 -33.20
N THR A 403 -6.94 6.86 -32.80
CA THR A 403 -8.38 7.07 -32.59
C THR A 403 -8.65 7.91 -31.32
N ALA A 404 -7.86 7.70 -30.26
CA ALA A 404 -7.97 8.47 -29.03
C ALA A 404 -7.50 9.94 -29.20
N VAL A 405 -6.41 10.17 -29.94
CA VAL A 405 -5.91 11.53 -30.23
C VAL A 405 -6.85 12.30 -31.17
N GLN A 406 -7.45 11.62 -32.16
CA GLN A 406 -8.48 12.24 -33.02
C GLN A 406 -9.78 12.58 -32.27
N ASN A 407 -10.15 11.79 -31.27
CA ASN A 407 -11.32 12.07 -30.43
C ASN A 407 -11.07 13.23 -29.45
N LEU A 408 -9.87 13.34 -28.88
CA LEU A 408 -9.46 14.48 -28.05
C LEU A 408 -9.35 15.80 -28.83
N GLN A 409 -8.92 15.77 -30.10
CA GLN A 409 -8.94 16.95 -30.97
C GLN A 409 -10.35 17.36 -31.42
N LYS A 410 -11.27 16.41 -31.61
CA LYS A 410 -12.68 16.72 -31.91
C LYS A 410 -13.38 17.40 -30.74
N ASP A 411 -13.12 16.98 -29.50
CA ASP A 411 -13.75 17.59 -28.30
C ASP A 411 -13.21 18.98 -27.96
N LEU A 412 -11.96 19.30 -28.32
CA LEU A 412 -11.40 20.65 -28.18
C LEU A 412 -11.91 21.61 -29.27
N SER A 413 -12.25 21.11 -30.46
CA SER A 413 -12.79 21.94 -31.54
C SER A 413 -14.28 22.29 -31.37
N HIS A 414 -15.05 21.50 -30.62
CA HIS A 414 -16.48 21.74 -30.38
C HIS A 414 -16.80 22.75 -29.26
N LYS A 415 -15.82 23.18 -28.45
CA LYS A 415 -16.03 24.19 -27.39
C LYS A 415 -15.71 25.64 -27.79
N ASN A 416 -15.13 25.88 -28.98
CA ASN A 416 -14.78 27.22 -29.46
C ASN A 416 -15.67 27.74 -30.60
N GLN A 417 -16.82 27.09 -30.88
CA GLN A 417 -17.68 27.41 -32.03
C GLN A 417 -19.15 27.71 -31.68
N THR A 418 -19.41 28.26 -30.50
CA THR A 418 -20.75 28.77 -30.15
C THR A 418 -20.69 30.13 -29.46
N GLN A 419 -20.12 31.13 -30.14
CA GLN A 419 -20.52 32.55 -29.99
C GLN A 419 -19.77 33.45 -31.00
N SER A 420 -20.23 33.52 -32.25
CA SER A 420 -20.00 34.70 -33.12
C SER A 420 -20.80 34.62 -34.43
N SER A 421 -21.81 35.49 -34.57
CA SER A 421 -22.44 36.04 -35.80
C SER A 421 -23.93 36.25 -35.51
N HIS A 422 -24.62 37.38 -35.62
CA HIS A 422 -24.45 38.74 -36.19
C HIS A 422 -25.28 39.70 -35.29
N ILE A 423 -25.15 41.04 -35.22
CA ILE A 423 -25.39 42.08 -36.24
C ILE A 423 -24.89 43.46 -35.71
N GLU A 424 -24.14 44.16 -36.58
CA GLU A 424 -24.00 45.61 -36.88
C GLU A 424 -23.64 46.72 -35.86
N SER A 425 -22.51 47.37 -36.22
CA SER A 425 -22.25 48.81 -36.36
C SER A 425 -22.41 49.76 -35.17
N ALA A 426 -21.29 50.33 -34.72
CA ALA A 426 -21.03 51.77 -34.86
C ALA A 426 -19.58 52.13 -34.49
N HIS A 427 -19.00 52.91 -35.38
CA HIS A 427 -17.88 53.85 -35.32
C HIS A 427 -17.24 54.27 -33.99
N ASP A 428 -15.99 54.71 -34.17
CA ASP A 428 -15.15 55.61 -33.36
C ASP A 428 -14.21 54.94 -32.35
N SER A 429 -12.94 54.75 -32.70
CA SER A 429 -11.86 55.73 -32.86
C SER A 429 -11.18 56.08 -31.54
N SER A 430 -9.85 56.01 -31.59
CA SER A 430 -8.88 56.59 -30.64
C SER A 430 -8.84 55.97 -29.24
N SER A 431 -7.74 55.89 -28.50
CA SER A 431 -6.31 56.01 -28.76
C SER A 431 -5.66 55.93 -27.36
N ILE A 432 -4.47 55.35 -27.29
CA ILE A 432 -3.32 55.90 -26.53
C ILE A 432 -3.35 55.81 -24.98
N THR A 433 -2.32 55.09 -24.50
CA THR A 433 -1.57 55.23 -23.22
C THR A 433 -2.30 54.90 -21.92
N GLY A 434 -1.66 54.30 -20.92
CA GLY A 434 -0.23 54.16 -20.66
C GLY A 434 0.01 54.46 -19.18
N SER A 435 0.40 53.41 -18.46
CA SER A 435 1.30 53.39 -17.30
C SER A 435 1.09 54.33 -16.09
N SER A 436 1.15 53.68 -14.92
CA SER A 436 1.75 54.15 -13.65
C SER A 436 0.93 55.16 -12.82
N PHE A 437 0.98 55.23 -11.49
CA PHE A 437 2.06 54.96 -10.55
C PHE A 437 1.51 54.59 -9.16
N SER A 438 2.37 53.97 -8.36
CA SER A 438 2.20 53.53 -6.97
C SER A 438 2.24 54.66 -5.92
N GLN A 439 1.80 54.30 -4.68
CA GLN A 439 2.29 54.78 -3.37
C GLN A 439 1.84 56.16 -2.83
N LYS A 440 1.03 56.18 -1.76
CA LYS A 440 1.46 56.31 -0.34
C LYS A 440 0.27 56.52 0.61
N SER A 441 0.52 56.13 1.85
CA SER A 441 -0.37 56.05 3.01
C SER A 441 -0.59 57.38 3.76
N SER A 442 -1.72 57.41 4.48
CA SER A 442 -2.01 58.08 5.76
C SER A 442 -1.95 59.61 5.85
N THR A 443 -3.11 60.27 5.98
CA THR A 443 -3.71 60.76 7.25
C THR A 443 -4.76 61.81 6.91
N THR A 444 -6.01 61.62 7.36
CA THR A 444 -6.89 62.65 7.96
C THR A 444 -8.25 62.02 8.22
N SER A 445 -8.47 61.66 9.48
CA SER A 445 -9.77 61.53 10.09
C SER A 445 -10.53 62.86 10.04
N MET A 446 -11.85 62.76 9.93
CA MET A 446 -12.82 63.78 10.36
C MET A 446 -13.22 64.85 9.33
N LEU A 447 -13.94 64.44 8.29
CA LEU A 447 -15.01 65.21 7.63
C LEU A 447 -15.63 64.32 6.54
N ASP A 448 -16.83 63.78 6.83
CA ASP A 448 -17.88 63.40 5.83
C ASP A 448 -18.89 62.36 6.35
N TYR A 449 -19.14 62.29 7.65
CA TYR A 449 -20.29 61.53 8.17
C TYR A 449 -21.66 62.17 7.90
N ARG A 450 -21.71 63.36 7.29
CA ARG A 450 -22.95 64.13 7.10
C ARG A 450 -23.64 63.91 5.74
N ASN A 451 -23.00 63.19 4.81
CA ASN A 451 -23.56 62.93 3.47
C ASN A 451 -24.07 61.50 3.25
N PHE A 452 -23.98 60.60 4.24
CA PHE A 452 -24.43 59.22 4.08
C PHE A 452 -25.96 59.01 4.25
N HIS A 453 -26.70 60.03 4.70
CA HIS A 453 -28.15 59.94 4.92
C HIS A 453 -29.02 60.42 3.75
N SER A 454 -28.46 60.84 2.61
CA SER A 454 -29.25 61.24 1.42
C SER A 454 -29.36 60.15 0.34
N PHE A 455 -28.74 58.98 0.52
CA PHE A 455 -28.79 57.88 -0.45
C PHE A 455 -30.01 56.95 -0.31
N SER A 456 -30.85 57.12 0.71
CA SER A 456 -32.02 56.26 0.97
C SER A 456 -33.25 56.58 0.10
N ALA A 457 -33.18 57.56 -0.81
CA ALA A 457 -34.32 58.01 -1.61
C ALA A 457 -34.11 58.01 -3.13
N GLN A 458 -33.10 57.30 -3.65
CA GLN A 458 -32.97 57.08 -5.10
C GLN A 458 -33.40 55.67 -5.48
N LYS A 459 -34.42 55.58 -6.34
CA LYS A 459 -34.89 54.31 -6.95
C LYS A 459 -33.68 53.58 -7.51
N THR A 460 -33.48 52.33 -7.09
CA THR A 460 -32.39 51.49 -7.58
C THR A 460 -32.39 51.47 -9.12
N PRO A 461 -31.25 51.74 -9.77
CA PRO A 461 -31.18 51.79 -11.22
C PRO A 461 -31.58 50.42 -11.78
N ARG A 462 -32.40 50.41 -12.83
CA ARG A 462 -32.97 49.19 -13.41
C ARG A 462 -31.91 48.13 -13.75
N SER A 463 -30.70 48.55 -14.12
CA SER A 463 -29.55 47.68 -14.39
C SER A 463 -29.11 46.86 -13.16
N LEU A 464 -29.06 47.47 -11.97
CA LEU A 464 -28.70 46.78 -10.72
C LEU A 464 -29.73 45.70 -10.37
N LYS A 465 -31.02 45.99 -10.61
CA LYS A 465 -32.10 45.01 -10.37
C LYS A 465 -31.95 43.79 -11.28
N ILE A 466 -31.57 43.98 -12.54
CA ILE A 466 -31.31 42.89 -13.50
C ILE A 466 -30.09 42.06 -13.06
N ILE A 467 -29.01 42.71 -12.64
CA ILE A 467 -27.80 42.01 -12.18
C ILE A 467 -28.10 41.16 -10.93
N ILE A 468 -28.81 41.72 -9.95
CA ILE A 468 -29.21 40.98 -8.74
C ILE A 468 -30.13 39.80 -9.09
N GLN A 469 -31.07 39.98 -10.02
CA GLN A 469 -31.91 38.88 -10.51
C GLN A 469 -31.09 37.79 -11.21
N LEU A 470 -30.08 38.16 -12.00
CA LEU A 470 -29.22 37.21 -12.69
C LEU A 470 -28.30 36.43 -11.73
N ILE A 471 -27.74 37.11 -10.72
CA ILE A 471 -26.96 36.47 -9.65
C ILE A 471 -27.85 35.50 -8.86
N PHE A 472 -29.09 35.89 -8.56
CA PHE A 472 -30.04 35.02 -7.87
C PHE A 472 -30.38 33.77 -8.68
N ILE A 473 -30.58 33.89 -10.00
CA ILE A 473 -30.80 32.75 -10.89
C ILE A 473 -29.56 31.84 -10.93
N LEU A 474 -28.35 32.39 -11.05
CA LEU A 474 -27.10 31.63 -11.03
C LEU A 474 -26.92 30.86 -9.72
N TYR A 475 -27.23 31.50 -8.60
CA TYR A 475 -27.21 30.88 -7.28
C TYR A 475 -28.22 29.72 -7.17
N LEU A 476 -29.42 29.90 -7.72
CA LEU A 476 -30.44 28.85 -7.76
C LEU A 476 -30.00 27.65 -8.61
N VAL A 477 -29.38 27.90 -9.77
CA VAL A 477 -28.79 26.85 -10.62
C VAL A 477 -27.68 26.11 -9.88
N MET A 478 -26.78 26.82 -9.18
CA MET A 478 -25.74 26.19 -8.36
C MET A 478 -26.30 25.31 -7.24
N ILE A 479 -27.37 25.73 -6.57
CA ILE A 479 -28.04 24.93 -5.54
C ILE A 479 -28.63 23.66 -6.15
N VAL A 480 -29.28 23.76 -7.32
CA VAL A 480 -29.86 22.59 -8.00
C VAL A 480 -28.77 21.59 -8.39
N ILE A 481 -27.69 22.05 -9.02
CA ILE A 481 -26.56 21.19 -9.40
C ILE A 481 -25.95 20.52 -8.17
N SER A 482 -25.72 21.29 -7.10
CA SER A 482 -25.17 20.75 -5.84
C SER A 482 -26.08 19.71 -5.20
N SER A 483 -27.40 19.94 -5.24
CA SER A 483 -28.40 19.00 -4.72
C SER A 483 -28.44 17.69 -5.52
N VAL A 484 -28.37 17.78 -6.85
CA VAL A 484 -28.30 16.59 -7.72
C VAL A 484 -27.01 15.82 -7.48
N ASN A 485 -25.87 16.49 -7.41
CA ASN A 485 -24.59 15.85 -7.11
C ASN A 485 -24.58 15.16 -5.75
N LEU A 486 -25.17 15.79 -4.72
CA LEU A 486 -25.32 15.19 -3.40
C LEU A 486 -26.20 13.92 -3.48
N GLY A 487 -27.33 13.97 -4.19
CA GLY A 487 -28.20 12.81 -4.40
C GLY A 487 -27.50 11.65 -5.12
N ILE A 488 -26.73 11.94 -6.16
CA ILE A 488 -25.91 10.95 -6.87
C ILE A 488 -24.85 10.36 -5.93
N ASN A 489 -24.15 11.18 -5.15
CA ASN A 489 -23.12 10.71 -4.22
C ASN A 489 -23.70 9.82 -3.11
N ILE A 490 -24.84 10.19 -2.52
CA ILE A 490 -25.53 9.35 -1.53
C ILE A 490 -25.94 8.02 -2.15
N THR A 491 -26.42 8.02 -3.40
CA THR A 491 -26.83 6.81 -4.10
C THR A 491 -25.63 5.90 -4.40
N ARG A 492 -24.52 6.49 -4.86
CA ARG A 492 -23.24 5.77 -5.07
C ARG A 492 -22.67 5.21 -3.77
N GLN A 493 -22.77 5.96 -2.68
CA GLN A 493 -22.31 5.49 -1.37
C GLN A 493 -23.13 4.29 -0.90
N LYS A 494 -24.47 4.35 -1.02
CA LYS A 494 -25.34 3.21 -0.68
C LYS A 494 -25.06 1.98 -1.55
N GLN A 495 -24.83 2.19 -2.86
CA GLN A 495 -24.45 1.10 -3.76
C GLN A 495 -23.11 0.50 -3.35
N SER A 496 -22.12 1.33 -3.06
CA SER A 496 -20.79 0.86 -2.63
C SER A 496 -20.85 0.09 -1.31
N GLU A 497 -21.67 0.52 -0.35
CA GLU A 497 -21.89 -0.20 0.91
C GLU A 497 -22.51 -1.58 0.65
N TYR A 498 -23.52 -1.63 -0.23
CA TYR A 498 -24.14 -2.87 -0.66
C TYR A 498 -23.15 -3.82 -1.36
N ASP A 499 -22.32 -3.30 -2.28
CA ASP A 499 -21.32 -4.09 -3.01
C ASP A 499 -20.27 -4.69 -2.05
N VAL A 500 -19.84 -3.91 -1.05
CA VAL A 500 -18.94 -4.40 0.01
C VAL A 500 -19.59 -5.52 0.83
N HIS A 501 -20.89 -5.41 1.12
CA HIS A 501 -21.63 -6.47 1.79
C HIS A 501 -21.70 -7.77 0.96
N VAL A 502 -21.95 -7.67 -0.34
CA VAL A 502 -21.97 -8.84 -1.24
C VAL A 502 -20.60 -9.53 -1.30
N ILE A 503 -19.52 -8.75 -1.41
CA ILE A 503 -18.14 -9.30 -1.40
C ILE A 503 -17.84 -9.99 -0.07
N LYS A 504 -18.25 -9.38 1.05
CA LYS A 504 -18.09 -9.97 2.38
C LYS A 504 -18.84 -11.30 2.47
N ASP A 505 -20.10 -11.35 2.05
CA ASP A 505 -20.91 -12.57 2.07
C ASP A 505 -20.30 -13.68 1.18
N ALA A 506 -19.72 -13.32 0.04
CA ALA A 506 -19.01 -14.26 -0.83
C ALA A 506 -17.75 -14.84 -0.16
N ASN A 507 -16.98 -14.00 0.52
CA ASN A 507 -15.80 -14.43 1.28
C ASN A 507 -16.20 -15.28 2.50
N ASP A 508 -17.24 -14.89 3.22
CA ASP A 508 -17.78 -15.64 4.35
C ASP A 508 -18.27 -17.02 3.89
N ARG A 509 -18.93 -17.11 2.72
CA ARG A 509 -19.31 -18.39 2.11
C ARG A 509 -18.10 -19.30 1.86
N MET A 510 -17.00 -18.79 1.29
CA MET A 510 -15.77 -19.57 1.05
C MET A 510 -15.15 -20.05 2.36
N ASN A 511 -15.00 -19.15 3.34
CA ASN A 511 -14.47 -19.49 4.67
C ASN A 511 -15.31 -20.56 5.37
N LEU A 512 -16.64 -20.44 5.30
CA LEU A 512 -17.56 -21.41 5.90
C LEU A 512 -17.49 -22.77 5.21
N VAL A 513 -17.26 -22.84 3.90
CA VAL A 513 -17.00 -24.12 3.21
C VAL A 513 -15.73 -24.78 3.75
N SER A 514 -14.63 -24.03 3.90
CA SER A 514 -13.37 -24.55 4.43
C SER A 514 -13.50 -25.03 5.88
N ILE A 515 -14.24 -24.29 6.72
CA ILE A 515 -14.50 -24.69 8.11
C ILE A 515 -15.35 -25.96 8.14
N ASN A 516 -16.42 -26.04 7.35
CA ASN A 516 -17.27 -27.23 7.28
C ASN A 516 -16.49 -28.45 6.81
N LEU A 517 -15.59 -28.28 5.83
CA LEU A 517 -14.70 -29.35 5.36
C LEU A 517 -13.77 -29.85 6.47
N LEU A 518 -13.15 -28.93 7.22
CA LEU A 518 -12.26 -29.28 8.32
C LEU A 518 -13.02 -30.07 9.40
N ILE A 519 -14.20 -29.60 9.78
CA ILE A 519 -15.03 -30.29 10.79
C ILE A 519 -15.49 -31.65 10.26
N SER A 520 -15.89 -31.75 8.99
CA SER A 520 -16.24 -33.03 8.34
C SER A 520 -15.10 -34.05 8.43
N ARG A 521 -13.86 -33.63 8.19
CA ARG A 521 -12.68 -34.50 8.32
C ARG A 521 -12.44 -34.95 9.76
N VAL A 522 -12.58 -34.05 10.73
CA VAL A 522 -12.45 -34.38 12.16
C VAL A 522 -13.53 -35.38 12.59
N LEU A 523 -14.78 -35.17 12.18
CA LEU A 523 -15.88 -36.11 12.45
C LEU A 523 -15.61 -37.49 11.86
N LEU A 524 -15.08 -37.56 10.62
CA LEU A 524 -14.66 -38.81 10.01
C LEU A 524 -13.51 -39.49 10.75
N ASN A 525 -12.50 -38.73 11.16
CA ASN A 525 -11.36 -39.25 11.93
C ASN A 525 -11.82 -39.86 13.27
N ILE A 526 -12.74 -39.19 13.97
CA ILE A 526 -13.30 -39.68 15.23
C ILE A 526 -14.16 -40.93 14.98
N ALA A 527 -15.00 -40.94 13.94
CA ALA A 527 -15.85 -42.09 13.61
C ALA A 527 -15.05 -43.35 13.28
N ASN A 528 -13.90 -43.19 12.61
CA ASN A 528 -13.02 -44.27 12.21
C ASN A 528 -11.95 -44.64 13.26
N GLY A 529 -11.88 -43.91 14.37
CA GLY A 529 -10.98 -44.21 15.48
C GLY A 529 -9.54 -43.70 15.29
N TYR A 530 -9.30 -42.82 14.32
CA TYR A 530 -8.01 -42.14 14.14
C TYR A 530 -7.80 -41.00 15.15
N GLU A 531 -8.90 -40.44 15.67
CA GLU A 531 -8.87 -39.45 16.74
C GLU A 531 -9.69 -39.93 17.95
N PRO A 532 -9.24 -39.61 19.18
CA PRO A 532 -9.98 -39.96 20.38
C PRO A 532 -11.29 -39.17 20.47
N GLU A 533 -12.36 -39.85 20.88
CA GLU A 533 -13.69 -39.26 21.08
C GLU A 533 -13.77 -38.35 22.31
N ILE A 534 -12.89 -38.58 23.28
CA ILE A 534 -12.81 -37.84 24.55
C ILE A 534 -11.51 -37.03 24.55
N SER A 535 -11.57 -35.78 25.03
CA SER A 535 -10.39 -34.96 25.32
C SER A 535 -10.50 -34.32 26.71
N SER A 536 -9.39 -33.78 27.21
CA SER A 536 -9.39 -33.03 28.49
C SER A 536 -10.31 -31.81 28.50
N LEU A 537 -10.66 -31.27 27.33
CA LEU A 537 -11.50 -30.07 27.19
C LEU A 537 -12.96 -30.40 26.84
N MET A 538 -13.23 -31.57 26.26
CA MET A 538 -14.56 -31.97 25.76
C MET A 538 -14.79 -33.45 26.00
N GLU A 539 -15.86 -33.77 26.74
CA GLU A 539 -16.26 -35.13 27.08
C GLU A 539 -16.74 -35.94 25.87
N ASP A 540 -17.56 -35.34 25.01
CA ASP A 540 -18.04 -35.94 23.74
C ASP A 540 -17.69 -35.01 22.58
N ARG A 541 -16.47 -35.20 22.03
CA ARG A 541 -16.00 -34.39 20.89
C ARG A 541 -16.88 -34.58 19.67
N PHE A 542 -17.35 -35.80 19.41
CA PHE A 542 -18.14 -36.10 18.21
C PHE A 542 -19.44 -35.30 18.21
N LYS A 543 -20.19 -35.32 19.31
CA LYS A 543 -21.42 -34.54 19.47
C LYS A 543 -21.16 -33.03 19.41
N ASN A 544 -20.11 -32.55 20.09
CA ASN A 544 -19.78 -31.12 20.09
C ASN A 544 -19.42 -30.61 18.69
N TYR A 545 -18.58 -31.34 17.94
CA TYR A 545 -18.25 -30.96 16.56
C TYR A 545 -19.46 -31.04 15.64
N LYS A 546 -20.40 -31.97 15.87
CA LYS A 546 -21.68 -31.98 15.12
C LYS A 546 -22.49 -30.72 15.36
N GLU A 547 -22.61 -30.24 16.61
CA GLU A 547 -23.34 -29.00 16.91
C GLU A 547 -22.64 -27.76 16.31
N ILE A 548 -21.31 -27.69 16.41
CA ILE A 548 -20.54 -26.60 15.78
C ILE A 548 -20.75 -26.63 14.26
N GLN A 549 -20.64 -27.80 13.62
CA GLN A 549 -20.86 -27.92 12.18
C GLN A 549 -22.29 -27.51 11.80
N ARG A 550 -23.30 -27.90 12.58
CA ARG A 550 -24.70 -27.51 12.34
C ARG A 550 -24.88 -25.99 12.34
N GLU A 551 -24.27 -25.29 13.29
CA GLU A 551 -24.24 -23.83 13.30
C GLU A 551 -23.58 -23.26 12.03
N LYS A 552 -22.43 -23.81 11.63
CA LYS A 552 -21.71 -23.34 10.43
C LYS A 552 -22.43 -23.65 9.13
N ILE A 553 -23.17 -24.74 9.04
CA ILE A 553 -24.05 -25.05 7.90
C ILE A 553 -25.17 -24.00 7.79
N GLN A 554 -25.74 -23.58 8.92
CA GLN A 554 -26.81 -22.57 8.94
C GLN A 554 -26.28 -21.21 8.47
N LEU A 555 -25.12 -20.78 8.97
CA LEU A 555 -24.46 -19.55 8.51
C LEU A 555 -24.12 -19.62 7.01
N LEU A 556 -23.66 -20.79 6.53
CA LEU A 556 -23.34 -20.99 5.12
C LEU A 556 -24.60 -20.87 4.24
N ARG A 557 -25.73 -21.38 4.72
CA ARG A 557 -27.04 -21.26 4.05
C ARG A 557 -27.53 -19.81 4.02
N GLU A 558 -27.34 -19.06 5.10
CA GLU A 558 -27.69 -17.64 5.17
C GLU A 558 -26.85 -16.80 4.20
N ALA A 559 -25.53 -17.00 4.18
CA ALA A 559 -24.64 -16.34 3.22
C ALA A 559 -25.01 -16.68 1.77
N GLN A 560 -25.28 -17.96 1.46
CA GLN A 560 -25.69 -18.36 0.12
C GLN A 560 -27.05 -17.77 -0.28
N SER A 561 -28.02 -17.70 0.64
CA SER A 561 -29.32 -17.06 0.40
C SER A 561 -29.19 -15.57 0.17
N SER A 562 -28.32 -14.88 0.93
CA SER A 562 -28.04 -13.46 0.76
C SER A 562 -27.48 -13.17 -0.64
N LEU A 563 -26.49 -13.97 -1.08
CA LEU A 563 -25.90 -13.84 -2.41
C LEU A 563 -26.89 -14.12 -3.54
N GLN A 564 -27.78 -15.10 -3.37
CA GLN A 564 -28.82 -15.40 -4.37
C GLN A 564 -29.89 -14.31 -4.48
N GLN A 565 -30.20 -13.65 -3.36
CA GLN A 565 -31.11 -12.52 -3.33
C GLN A 565 -30.43 -11.21 -3.74
N SER A 566 -29.10 -11.18 -3.76
CA SER A 566 -28.38 -9.99 -4.15
C SER A 566 -28.59 -9.71 -5.64
N SER A 567 -29.16 -8.56 -5.97
CA SER A 567 -29.31 -8.10 -7.35
C SER A 567 -28.01 -7.44 -7.80
N PHE A 568 -26.89 -8.11 -7.56
CA PHE A 568 -25.59 -7.62 -7.99
C PHE A 568 -25.56 -7.67 -9.52
N VAL A 569 -25.39 -6.51 -10.15
CA VAL A 569 -25.26 -6.42 -11.60
C VAL A 569 -23.84 -6.87 -11.92
N ASN A 570 -23.69 -8.16 -12.22
CA ASN A 570 -22.46 -8.69 -12.77
C ASN A 570 -22.10 -7.89 -14.03
N SER A 571 -20.81 -7.59 -14.23
CA SER A 571 -20.36 -7.09 -15.54
C SER A 571 -20.74 -8.11 -16.63
N ASP A 572 -20.90 -7.67 -17.88
CA ASP A 572 -21.22 -8.58 -18.98
C ASP A 572 -20.16 -9.69 -19.12
N GLU A 573 -18.90 -9.36 -18.84
CA GLU A 573 -17.76 -10.27 -18.82
C GLU A 573 -17.84 -11.28 -17.67
N LEU A 574 -18.15 -10.85 -16.45
CA LEU A 574 -18.35 -11.75 -15.30
C LEU A 574 -19.61 -12.60 -15.45
N SER A 575 -20.66 -12.06 -16.06
CA SER A 575 -21.89 -12.79 -16.38
C SER A 575 -21.63 -13.87 -17.42
N TYR A 576 -20.80 -13.57 -18.42
CA TYR A 576 -20.35 -14.53 -19.40
C TYR A 576 -19.51 -15.63 -18.74
N GLU A 577 -18.53 -15.28 -17.90
CA GLU A 577 -17.73 -16.25 -17.16
C GLU A 577 -18.56 -17.10 -16.19
N LEU A 578 -19.51 -16.53 -15.45
CA LEU A 578 -20.37 -17.28 -14.52
C LEU A 578 -21.35 -18.23 -15.24
N ASN A 579 -21.71 -17.91 -16.48
CA ASN A 579 -22.61 -18.73 -17.30
C ASN A 579 -21.86 -19.76 -18.16
N GLU A 580 -20.64 -19.47 -18.61
CA GLU A 580 -19.77 -20.43 -19.31
C GLU A 580 -19.06 -21.39 -18.35
N ASN A 581 -18.52 -20.88 -17.23
CA ASN A 581 -17.79 -21.68 -16.25
C ASN A 581 -18.74 -22.38 -15.27
N SER A 582 -19.40 -23.40 -15.79
CA SER A 582 -20.05 -24.40 -14.95
C SER A 582 -19.03 -25.09 -14.04
N MET A 583 -19.35 -25.18 -12.75
CA MET A 583 -18.50 -25.80 -11.76
C MET A 583 -18.56 -27.31 -11.89
N LYS A 584 -17.39 -27.95 -11.98
CA LYS A 584 -17.26 -29.41 -12.12
C LYS A 584 -17.35 -30.07 -10.74
N LEU A 585 -18.48 -30.72 -10.47
CA LEU A 585 -18.71 -31.51 -9.26
C LEU A 585 -18.38 -32.98 -9.49
N TYR A 586 -17.80 -33.62 -8.48
CA TYR A 586 -17.38 -35.02 -8.50
C TYR A 586 -18.33 -35.88 -7.68
N TYR A 587 -18.74 -37.01 -8.26
CA TYR A 587 -19.66 -37.96 -7.68
C TYR A 587 -19.06 -39.37 -7.69
N LEU A 588 -19.56 -40.21 -6.79
CA LEU A 588 -19.30 -41.64 -6.75
C LEU A 588 -20.63 -42.36 -6.91
N ASN A 589 -20.74 -43.26 -7.89
CA ASN A 589 -21.96 -44.05 -8.08
C ASN A 589 -21.92 -45.39 -7.31
N GLU A 590 -23.04 -46.11 -7.33
CA GLU A 590 -23.20 -47.43 -6.69
C GLU A 590 -22.25 -48.51 -7.22
N GLN A 591 -21.71 -48.33 -8.43
CA GLN A 591 -20.73 -49.20 -9.06
C GLN A 591 -19.29 -48.81 -8.71
N ASN A 592 -19.08 -47.92 -7.73
CA ASN A 592 -17.76 -47.44 -7.30
C ASN A 592 -16.99 -46.67 -8.40
N LEU A 593 -17.69 -46.14 -9.41
CA LEU A 593 -17.12 -45.34 -10.48
C LEU A 593 -17.27 -43.86 -10.16
N ARG A 594 -16.17 -43.13 -10.34
CA ARG A 594 -16.16 -41.67 -10.25
C ARG A 594 -16.62 -41.07 -11.57
N TYR A 595 -17.52 -40.11 -11.49
CA TYR A 595 -17.92 -39.30 -12.61
C TYR A 595 -18.05 -37.84 -12.17
N ASP A 596 -17.99 -36.94 -13.14
CA ASP A 596 -18.16 -35.52 -12.88
C ASP A 596 -19.37 -34.96 -13.62
N LYS A 597 -19.96 -33.92 -13.06
CA LYS A 597 -21.07 -33.19 -13.63
C LYS A 597 -20.82 -31.70 -13.50
N GLN A 598 -21.03 -30.99 -14.59
CA GLN A 598 -20.99 -29.53 -14.63
C GLN A 598 -22.32 -28.96 -14.15
N GLU A 599 -22.26 -28.08 -13.14
CA GLU A 599 -23.42 -27.44 -12.53
C GLU A 599 -23.21 -25.92 -12.41
N ASN A 600 -24.30 -25.16 -12.39
CA ASN A 600 -24.20 -23.74 -12.05
C ASN A 600 -23.68 -23.57 -10.61
N ILE A 601 -22.84 -22.57 -10.36
CA ILE A 601 -22.25 -22.28 -9.04
C ILE A 601 -23.30 -22.26 -7.91
N ASN A 602 -24.47 -21.69 -8.15
CA ASN A 602 -25.55 -21.61 -7.17
C ASN A 602 -26.15 -22.99 -6.84
N ILE A 603 -26.29 -23.83 -7.86
CA ILE A 603 -26.76 -25.22 -7.69
C ILE A 603 -25.67 -26.03 -6.98
N ALA A 604 -24.41 -25.83 -7.34
CA ALA A 604 -23.27 -26.50 -6.75
C ALA A 604 -23.15 -26.24 -5.24
N PHE A 605 -23.21 -24.98 -4.80
CA PHE A 605 -23.21 -24.64 -3.38
C PHE A 605 -24.44 -25.19 -2.65
N ASN A 606 -25.64 -25.10 -3.24
CA ASN A 606 -26.85 -25.64 -2.62
C ASN A 606 -26.79 -27.16 -2.44
N LEU A 607 -26.25 -27.89 -3.43
CA LEU A 607 -25.99 -29.32 -3.35
C LEU A 607 -24.95 -29.64 -2.29
N TYR A 608 -23.87 -28.86 -2.20
CA TYR A 608 -22.87 -29.02 -1.14
C TYR A 608 -23.44 -28.83 0.26
N ILE A 609 -24.19 -27.74 0.48
CA ILE A 609 -24.85 -27.46 1.76
C ILE A 609 -25.78 -28.61 2.15
N ALA A 610 -26.56 -29.14 1.19
CA ALA A 610 -27.44 -30.28 1.43
C ALA A 610 -26.64 -31.53 1.84
N ARG A 611 -25.54 -31.85 1.14
CA ARG A 611 -24.72 -33.04 1.43
C ARG A 611 -23.94 -32.95 2.73
N VAL A 612 -23.45 -31.76 3.09
CA VAL A 612 -22.84 -31.50 4.41
C VAL A 612 -23.90 -31.63 5.51
N ALA A 613 -25.13 -31.18 5.29
CA ALA A 613 -26.23 -31.36 6.24
C ALA A 613 -26.63 -32.83 6.40
N ASP A 614 -26.70 -33.59 5.30
CA ASP A 614 -26.93 -35.03 5.32
C ASP A 614 -25.81 -35.73 6.11
N MET A 615 -24.55 -35.39 5.85
CA MET A 615 -23.39 -35.87 6.62
C MET A 615 -23.52 -35.55 8.10
N ASN A 616 -23.87 -34.31 8.46
CA ASN A 616 -24.07 -33.92 9.86
C ASN A 616 -25.19 -34.74 10.53
N SER A 617 -26.20 -35.17 9.79
CA SER A 617 -27.28 -36.01 10.34
C SER A 617 -26.86 -37.46 10.62
N MET A 618 -25.76 -37.94 10.04
CA MET A 618 -25.31 -39.34 10.17
C MET A 618 -24.90 -39.70 11.60
N THR A 619 -25.10 -40.96 11.96
CA THR A 619 -24.56 -41.57 13.19
C THR A 619 -23.08 -41.91 13.01
N LYS A 620 -22.38 -42.11 14.13
CA LYS A 620 -20.95 -42.49 14.12
C LYS A 620 -20.69 -43.77 13.33
N GLU A 621 -21.58 -44.76 13.42
CA GLU A 621 -21.48 -46.02 12.67
C GLU A 621 -21.69 -45.81 11.17
N GLN A 622 -22.61 -44.92 10.77
CA GLN A 622 -22.84 -44.59 9.36
C GLN A 622 -21.67 -43.84 8.73
N MET A 623 -20.91 -43.08 9.51
CA MET A 623 -19.68 -42.40 9.07
C MET A 623 -18.47 -43.35 8.95
N LYS A 624 -18.57 -44.56 9.51
CA LYS A 624 -17.52 -45.57 9.47
C LYS A 624 -17.62 -46.35 8.15
N GLY A 625 -17.08 -45.78 7.08
CA GLY A 625 -17.04 -46.39 5.74
C GLY A 625 -15.81 -47.29 5.53
N ASN A 626 -15.88 -48.17 4.53
CA ASN A 626 -14.74 -49.00 4.09
C ASN A 626 -13.83 -48.29 3.07
N GLN A 627 -13.98 -46.98 2.91
CA GLN A 627 -13.15 -46.16 2.03
C GLN A 627 -11.88 -45.73 2.77
N ASP A 628 -10.77 -45.63 2.03
CA ASP A 628 -9.52 -45.11 2.58
C ASP A 628 -9.64 -43.59 2.81
N ILE A 629 -9.92 -43.21 4.06
CA ILE A 629 -10.29 -41.84 4.47
C ILE A 629 -9.19 -40.83 4.17
N GLN A 630 -7.93 -41.26 4.08
CA GLN A 630 -6.80 -40.36 3.82
C GLN A 630 -6.63 -40.04 2.34
N THR A 631 -7.02 -40.95 1.46
CA THR A 631 -6.81 -40.80 0.02
C THR A 631 -8.10 -40.56 -0.76
N LEU A 632 -9.26 -40.83 -0.14
CA LEU A 632 -10.60 -40.84 -0.74
C LEU A 632 -10.69 -41.75 -1.98
N TYR A 633 -9.66 -42.55 -2.26
CA TYR A 633 -9.69 -43.45 -3.40
C TYR A 633 -10.75 -44.52 -3.14
N PRO A 634 -11.61 -44.78 -4.15
CA PRO A 634 -12.51 -45.91 -4.07
C PRO A 634 -11.69 -47.16 -3.81
N SER A 635 -12.24 -48.09 -3.02
CA SER A 635 -11.62 -49.39 -2.82
C SER A 635 -11.21 -49.96 -4.18
N THR A 636 -9.96 -50.43 -4.31
CA THR A 636 -9.46 -51.02 -5.55
C THR A 636 -10.15 -52.35 -5.89
N ASP A 637 -11.01 -52.84 -5.01
CA ASP A 637 -11.85 -54.01 -5.22
C ASP A 637 -13.00 -53.69 -6.19
N PRO A 638 -13.04 -54.29 -7.39
CA PRO A 638 -14.11 -54.08 -8.37
C PRO A 638 -15.47 -54.63 -7.91
N THR A 639 -15.52 -55.43 -6.84
CA THR A 639 -16.76 -55.97 -6.27
C THR A 639 -17.38 -55.08 -5.19
N TYR A 640 -16.63 -54.10 -4.70
CA TYR A 640 -17.10 -53.18 -3.66
C TYR A 640 -18.15 -52.20 -4.22
N LYS A 641 -19.26 -52.06 -3.49
CA LYS A 641 -20.36 -51.15 -3.82
C LYS A 641 -20.55 -50.13 -2.70
N PRO A 642 -20.23 -48.85 -2.92
CA PRO A 642 -20.34 -47.84 -1.89
C PRO A 642 -21.81 -47.57 -1.55
N ASN A 643 -22.13 -47.55 -0.26
CA ASN A 643 -23.46 -47.24 0.22
C ASN A 643 -23.77 -45.72 0.06
N ILE A 644 -25.04 -45.33 0.27
CA ILE A 644 -25.47 -43.93 0.09
C ILE A 644 -24.74 -42.94 1.03
N TYR A 645 -24.34 -43.41 2.22
CA TYR A 645 -23.57 -42.61 3.17
C TYR A 645 -22.16 -42.37 2.66
N GLU A 646 -21.48 -43.41 2.18
CA GLU A 646 -20.15 -43.34 1.57
C GLU A 646 -20.12 -42.46 0.31
N GLN A 647 -21.17 -42.51 -0.52
CA GLN A 647 -21.31 -41.60 -1.66
C GLN A 647 -21.45 -40.13 -1.22
N THR A 648 -22.20 -39.88 -0.13
CA THR A 648 -22.38 -38.53 0.44
C THR A 648 -21.10 -38.01 1.09
N LEU A 649 -20.36 -38.88 1.79
CA LEU A 649 -19.05 -38.57 2.37
C LEU A 649 -18.04 -38.24 1.27
N PHE A 650 -17.96 -39.08 0.23
CA PHE A 650 -17.11 -38.82 -0.93
C PHE A 650 -17.43 -37.47 -1.57
N PHE A 651 -18.71 -37.21 -1.86
CA PHE A 651 -19.13 -35.94 -2.45
C PHE A 651 -18.72 -34.74 -1.57
N THR A 652 -18.95 -34.84 -0.26
CA THR A 652 -18.68 -33.74 0.67
C THR A 652 -17.19 -33.44 0.76
N ILE A 653 -16.34 -34.46 0.89
CA ILE A 653 -14.90 -34.23 1.06
C ILE A 653 -14.22 -33.89 -0.28
N GLU A 654 -14.53 -34.60 -1.37
CA GLU A 654 -13.87 -34.41 -2.67
C GLU A 654 -14.17 -33.02 -3.24
N ASN A 655 -15.43 -32.58 -3.20
CA ASN A 655 -15.81 -31.25 -3.71
C ASN A 655 -15.37 -30.14 -2.75
N GLY A 656 -15.32 -30.38 -1.44
CA GLY A 656 -14.72 -29.43 -0.51
C GLY A 656 -13.21 -29.25 -0.74
N ASN A 657 -12.49 -30.33 -1.07
CA ASN A 657 -11.03 -30.31 -1.27
C ASN A 657 -10.59 -29.63 -2.55
N LYS A 658 -11.30 -29.90 -3.65
CA LYS A 658 -10.95 -29.34 -4.98
C LYS A 658 -11.32 -27.87 -5.11
N GLY A 659 -11.93 -27.30 -4.07
CA GLY A 659 -12.37 -25.91 -4.02
C GLY A 659 -13.67 -25.70 -4.78
N PHE A 660 -14.53 -24.87 -4.17
CA PHE A 660 -15.57 -24.14 -4.90
C PHE A 660 -14.98 -22.81 -5.37
#